data_AF-A0A925TQ20-F1
#
_entry.id   AF-A0A925TQ20-F1
#
_cell.length_a   1.000
_cell.length_b   1.000
_cell.length_c   1.000
_cell.angle_alpha   90.00
_cell.angle_beta   90.00
_cell.angle_gamma   90.00
#
_symmetry.space_group_name_H-M   'P 1'
#
loop_
_entity.id
_entity.type
_entity.pdbx_description
1 polymer ?
#
loop_
_entity_poly.entity_id
_entity_poly.type
_entity_poly.pdbx_seq_one_letter_code
_entity_poly.pdbx_strand_id
1 'polypeptide(L)'
;MATQNVNWEHAVAAIDYAFEPIVNAHTGVAFGFECLLRNYNRAGFPSIQAFFDAAYQDGVLYKVDLMLRDHAIAKFVRSGLAESTKLFYNVDNRILEMADYTQGNTADILAKYDLTPRSLCFELSERHEFKSIGEAMQILKRSKAQSYNIAIDDFGTGFSGFQLLYNSEPDFIKIDRFFISDIFTDNRKRLFVSNIVGIAHLLGIMVIAEGIESEKEFYVCRDIGCDFVQGYYVHAPTQDITKMLTRYEVIEMLIRKDRRKHGSDQRIINDQIEYLPPVSVDADMDKVFETFRENSNCSLFPVVTEDNRPIGIIKEADLKEYAYSPFGRDLLRNKTSGKTLKDFVARCPVADIHTSAEKILEIFSLDENSEGIFIVDETNYVGFLSAKSLLKVLNEKNLIYARDQNPLTKLSGNNVIHSYVSKALDNPDSTDILVYFDLDNFKPFNDTYGFREGDRVILLFSDILRKHLLGQNRFIGHVGGDDFFAAFTETEFEAALKQVEAIIAQFKREAESLYSPEDRAKGYIISKDREGNEKRFNLLTVSAAVLLIPARREHLSMEEMGTVLAQMKKAAKQMEGKACAATMYGKALPVESSVENVSAETIIVKTGAVEIASAENAPSPKSNRESVPMNSPLNVNAASQPRNTSPAT
;
A
#
# COMPACT_ATOMS: atom_id res chain seq x y z
N MET A 1 -6.90 -49.29 29.54
CA MET A 1 -8.11 -48.58 30.01
C MET A 1 -9.22 -48.92 29.04
N ALA A 2 -10.34 -49.43 29.52
CA ALA A 2 -11.47 -49.79 28.66
C ALA A 2 -11.89 -48.55 27.85
N THR A 3 -11.84 -48.64 26.53
CA THR A 3 -12.41 -47.66 25.60
C THR A 3 -13.89 -47.52 25.96
N GLN A 4 -14.27 -46.37 26.52
CA GLN A 4 -15.69 -45.99 26.54
C GLN A 4 -16.11 -45.93 25.07
N ASN A 5 -17.05 -46.78 24.65
CA ASN A 5 -17.68 -46.66 23.34
C ASN A 5 -18.31 -45.26 23.26
N VAL A 6 -17.66 -44.35 22.54
CA VAL A 6 -18.18 -43.01 22.31
C VAL A 6 -19.42 -43.15 21.41
N ASN A 7 -20.54 -42.58 21.83
CA ASN A 7 -21.68 -42.41 20.94
C ASN A 7 -21.42 -41.21 20.02
N TRP A 8 -20.86 -41.49 18.84
CA TRP A 8 -20.44 -40.47 17.89
C TRP A 8 -21.59 -39.60 17.36
N GLU A 9 -22.80 -40.12 17.23
CA GLU A 9 -23.96 -39.31 16.83
C GLU A 9 -24.30 -38.26 17.91
N HIS A 10 -24.27 -38.67 19.18
CA HIS A 10 -24.48 -37.75 20.29
C HIS A 10 -23.34 -36.73 20.43
N ALA A 11 -22.10 -37.18 20.27
CA ALA A 11 -20.93 -36.31 20.33
C ALA A 11 -20.97 -35.24 19.23
N VAL A 12 -21.26 -35.63 17.98
CA VAL A 12 -21.40 -34.71 16.85
C VAL A 12 -22.59 -33.76 17.02
N ALA A 13 -23.70 -34.22 17.59
CA ALA A 13 -24.85 -33.35 17.87
C ALA A 13 -24.55 -32.25 18.92
N ALA A 14 -23.55 -32.44 19.78
CA ALA A 14 -23.12 -31.43 20.74
C ALA A 14 -22.14 -30.39 20.15
N ILE A 15 -21.56 -30.67 18.97
CA ILE A 15 -20.65 -29.77 18.27
C ILE A 15 -21.41 -28.58 17.67
N ASP A 16 -20.77 -27.43 17.69
CA ASP A 16 -21.20 -26.25 16.95
C ASP A 16 -19.99 -25.62 16.24
N TYR A 17 -20.22 -24.59 15.43
CA TYR A 17 -19.18 -23.91 14.65
C TYR A 17 -19.16 -22.41 14.92
N ALA A 18 -17.96 -21.86 15.06
CA ALA A 18 -17.74 -20.43 14.90
C ALA A 18 -17.25 -20.16 13.47
N PHE A 19 -17.64 -19.01 12.92
CA PHE A 19 -17.17 -18.55 11.61
C PHE A 19 -16.28 -17.33 11.79
N GLU A 20 -15.10 -17.35 11.16
CA GLU A 20 -14.20 -16.21 11.09
C GLU A 20 -14.12 -15.71 9.64
N PRO A 21 -14.30 -14.41 9.38
CA PRO A 21 -14.32 -13.90 8.01
C PRO A 21 -12.91 -13.80 7.42
N ILE A 22 -12.83 -14.15 6.14
CA ILE A 22 -11.70 -13.89 5.25
C ILE A 22 -12.14 -12.77 4.32
N VAL A 23 -11.45 -11.64 4.36
CA VAL A 23 -11.90 -10.38 3.73
C VAL A 23 -10.89 -9.91 2.70
N ASN A 24 -11.36 -9.44 1.54
CA ASN A 24 -10.49 -8.83 0.52
C ASN A 24 -9.83 -7.57 1.10
N ALA A 25 -8.49 -7.52 1.04
CA ALA A 25 -7.69 -6.48 1.66
C ALA A 25 -7.86 -5.09 1.02
N HIS A 26 -8.41 -5.03 -0.18
CA HIS A 26 -8.57 -3.82 -1.00
C HIS A 26 -10.01 -3.30 -1.08
N THR A 27 -11.01 -4.14 -0.82
CA THR A 27 -12.43 -3.76 -0.92
C THR A 27 -13.19 -3.88 0.40
N GLY A 28 -12.71 -4.68 1.36
CA GLY A 28 -13.42 -4.98 2.60
C GLY A 28 -14.60 -5.95 2.42
N VAL A 29 -14.79 -6.53 1.23
CA VAL A 29 -15.81 -7.56 0.97
C VAL A 29 -15.39 -8.89 1.57
N ALA A 30 -16.33 -9.56 2.22
CA ALA A 30 -16.14 -10.93 2.70
C ALA A 30 -16.00 -11.88 1.51
N PHE A 31 -14.83 -12.51 1.39
CA PHE A 31 -14.56 -13.53 0.38
C PHE A 31 -15.10 -14.89 0.82
N GLY A 32 -14.94 -15.20 2.10
CA GLY A 32 -15.37 -16.45 2.69
C GLY A 32 -15.28 -16.43 4.20
N PHE A 33 -15.56 -17.58 4.80
CA PHE A 33 -15.53 -17.77 6.24
C PHE A 33 -14.84 -19.09 6.57
N GLU A 34 -13.84 -19.02 7.45
CA GLU A 34 -13.25 -20.20 8.06
C GLU A 34 -14.19 -20.77 9.11
N CYS A 35 -14.45 -22.08 9.00
CA CYS A 35 -15.30 -22.82 9.91
C CYS A 35 -14.47 -23.46 11.01
N LEU A 36 -14.68 -22.99 12.24
CA LEU A 36 -13.91 -23.41 13.41
C LEU A 36 -14.79 -24.20 14.37
N LEU A 37 -14.40 -25.45 14.63
CA LEU A 37 -15.15 -26.35 15.51
C LEU A 37 -15.18 -25.80 16.95
N ARG A 38 -16.36 -25.83 17.57
CA ARG A 38 -16.64 -25.37 18.94
C ARG A 38 -17.44 -26.44 19.69
N ASN A 39 -17.57 -26.26 21.00
CA ASN A 39 -18.30 -27.15 21.90
C ASN A 39 -17.75 -28.59 21.99
N TYR A 40 -16.49 -28.85 21.61
CA TYR A 40 -15.84 -30.16 21.79
C TYR A 40 -15.82 -30.61 23.26
N ASN A 41 -15.78 -29.67 24.20
CA ASN A 41 -15.90 -29.92 25.63
C ASN A 41 -17.31 -30.42 26.02
N ARG A 42 -18.37 -29.94 25.37
CA ARG A 42 -19.74 -30.46 25.56
C ARG A 42 -19.89 -31.85 24.96
N ALA A 43 -19.15 -32.15 23.90
CA ALA A 43 -19.04 -33.50 23.34
C ALA A 43 -18.18 -34.45 24.20
N GLY A 44 -17.59 -33.98 25.30
CA GLY A 44 -16.82 -34.80 26.25
C GLY A 44 -15.31 -34.85 26.01
N PHE A 45 -14.76 -33.98 25.16
CA PHE A 45 -13.34 -33.98 24.80
C PHE A 45 -12.58 -32.77 25.34
N PRO A 46 -11.30 -32.92 25.73
CA PRO A 46 -10.50 -31.83 26.27
C PRO A 46 -10.01 -30.83 25.21
N SER A 47 -9.96 -31.24 23.94
CA SER A 47 -9.55 -30.41 22.81
C SER A 47 -10.17 -30.91 21.50
N ILE A 48 -10.10 -30.07 20.46
CA ILE A 48 -10.49 -30.46 19.08
C ILE A 48 -9.62 -31.63 18.61
N GLN A 49 -8.30 -31.57 18.84
CA GLN A 49 -7.39 -32.66 18.46
C GLN A 49 -7.77 -33.98 19.14
N ALA A 50 -8.09 -33.95 20.43
CA ALA A 50 -8.50 -35.15 21.16
C ALA A 50 -9.82 -35.75 20.63
N PHE A 51 -10.73 -34.91 20.13
CA PHE A 51 -11.96 -35.37 19.46
C PHE A 51 -11.63 -36.15 18.18
N PHE A 52 -10.79 -35.59 17.29
CA PHE A 52 -10.43 -36.26 16.04
C PHE A 52 -9.53 -37.48 16.26
N ASP A 53 -8.61 -37.44 17.22
CA ASP A 53 -7.76 -38.57 17.58
C ASP A 53 -8.59 -39.76 18.08
N ALA A 54 -9.62 -39.51 18.90
CA ALA A 54 -10.54 -40.55 19.34
C ALA A 54 -11.35 -41.12 18.17
N ALA A 55 -11.85 -40.28 17.25
CA ALA A 55 -12.60 -40.74 16.08
C ALA A 55 -11.74 -41.62 15.16
N TYR A 56 -10.46 -41.27 15.02
CA TYR A 56 -9.48 -42.06 14.27
C TYR A 56 -9.20 -43.40 14.95
N GLN A 57 -8.97 -43.41 16.28
CA GLN A 57 -8.73 -44.64 17.04
C GLN A 57 -9.93 -45.60 17.01
N ASP A 58 -11.15 -45.06 17.03
CA ASP A 58 -12.39 -45.83 16.93
C ASP A 58 -12.69 -46.29 15.49
N GLY A 59 -11.90 -45.86 14.51
CA GLY A 59 -12.05 -46.27 13.12
C GLY A 59 -13.26 -45.63 12.42
N VAL A 60 -13.73 -44.46 12.87
CA VAL A 60 -14.94 -43.79 12.35
C VAL A 60 -14.70 -42.34 11.92
N LEU A 61 -13.44 -41.90 11.87
CA LEU A 61 -13.06 -40.51 11.56
C LEU A 61 -13.73 -39.98 10.29
N TYR A 62 -13.73 -40.76 9.21
CA TYR A 62 -14.31 -40.32 7.93
C TYR A 62 -15.82 -40.09 8.04
N LYS A 63 -16.56 -41.04 8.63
CA LYS A 63 -18.00 -40.90 8.86
C LYS A 63 -18.32 -39.72 9.77
N VAL A 64 -17.54 -39.52 10.84
CA VAL A 64 -17.70 -38.38 11.76
C VAL A 64 -17.46 -37.06 11.03
N ASP A 65 -16.41 -36.96 10.21
CA ASP A 65 -16.10 -35.79 9.42
C ASP A 65 -17.23 -35.44 8.42
N LEU A 66 -17.84 -36.43 7.76
CA LEU A 66 -19.01 -36.18 6.89
C LEU A 66 -20.19 -35.58 7.66
N MET A 67 -20.47 -36.07 8.87
CA MET A 67 -21.55 -35.51 9.71
C MET A 67 -21.23 -34.09 10.16
N LEU A 68 -19.98 -33.85 10.58
CA LEU A 68 -19.49 -32.53 10.95
C LEU A 68 -19.61 -31.56 9.77
N ARG A 69 -19.20 -31.98 8.58
CA ARG A 69 -19.26 -31.20 7.34
C ARG A 69 -20.69 -30.85 6.95
N ASP A 70 -21.63 -31.80 7.02
CA ASP A 70 -23.06 -31.53 6.79
C ASP A 70 -23.59 -30.47 7.77
N HIS A 71 -23.26 -30.59 9.07
CA HIS A 71 -23.66 -29.60 10.07
C HIS A 71 -23.06 -28.21 9.83
N ALA A 72 -21.77 -28.14 9.43
CA ALA A 72 -21.08 -26.90 9.10
C ALA A 72 -21.73 -26.20 7.90
N ILE A 73 -21.96 -26.94 6.81
CA ILE A 73 -22.61 -26.44 5.59
C ILE A 73 -24.04 -26.00 5.91
N ALA A 74 -24.81 -26.79 6.66
CA ALA A 74 -26.16 -26.43 7.07
C ALA A 74 -26.19 -25.11 7.86
N LYS A 75 -25.24 -24.90 8.77
CA LYS A 75 -25.14 -23.65 9.53
C LYS A 75 -24.70 -22.48 8.64
N PHE A 76 -23.77 -22.71 7.72
CA PHE A 76 -23.31 -21.70 6.77
C PHE A 76 -24.43 -21.24 5.82
N VAL A 77 -25.23 -22.16 5.28
CA VAL A 77 -26.39 -21.87 4.43
C VAL A 77 -27.44 -21.04 5.19
N ARG A 78 -27.69 -21.36 6.47
CA ARG A 78 -28.60 -20.57 7.33
C ARG A 78 -28.14 -19.12 7.55
N SER A 79 -26.87 -18.79 7.32
CA SER A 79 -26.40 -17.40 7.40
C SER A 79 -26.93 -16.53 6.25
N GLY A 80 -27.38 -17.14 5.15
CA GLY A 80 -27.80 -16.44 3.93
C GLY A 80 -26.63 -15.93 3.07
N LEU A 81 -25.39 -16.27 3.42
CA LEU A 81 -24.18 -15.80 2.72
C LEU A 81 -23.56 -16.83 1.77
N ALA A 82 -24.10 -18.06 1.73
CA ALA A 82 -23.48 -19.18 1.02
C ALA A 82 -23.49 -19.06 -0.52
N GLU A 83 -24.35 -18.21 -1.08
CA GLU A 83 -24.41 -17.95 -2.52
C GLU A 83 -23.31 -16.99 -2.99
N SER A 84 -22.86 -16.07 -2.13
CA SER A 84 -21.92 -15.00 -2.48
C SER A 84 -20.54 -15.15 -1.83
N THR A 85 -20.38 -16.11 -0.92
CA THR A 85 -19.13 -16.34 -0.17
C THR A 85 -18.78 -17.81 -0.10
N LYS A 86 -17.57 -18.13 0.33
CA LYS A 86 -17.09 -19.52 0.47
C LYS A 86 -16.97 -19.98 1.91
N LEU A 87 -17.16 -21.28 2.11
CA LEU A 87 -16.84 -21.96 3.36
C LEU A 87 -15.42 -22.54 3.28
N PHE A 88 -14.54 -22.11 4.17
CA PHE A 88 -13.22 -22.72 4.35
C PHE A 88 -13.34 -23.79 5.45
N TYR A 89 -12.99 -25.03 5.12
CA TYR A 89 -13.19 -26.20 5.97
C TYR A 89 -11.89 -26.99 6.12
N ASN A 90 -11.41 -27.07 7.36
CA ASN A 90 -10.25 -27.84 7.75
C ASN A 90 -10.49 -29.36 7.58
N VAL A 91 -9.57 -30.04 6.90
CA VAL A 91 -9.63 -31.48 6.70
C VAL A 91 -8.51 -32.18 7.45
N ASP A 92 -8.86 -33.18 8.26
CA ASP A 92 -7.87 -34.08 8.85
C ASP A 92 -7.36 -35.07 7.79
N ASN A 93 -6.08 -35.00 7.45
CA ASN A 93 -5.47 -35.83 6.39
C ASN A 93 -5.62 -37.35 6.63
N ARG A 94 -5.81 -37.78 7.88
CA ARG A 94 -5.96 -39.19 8.25
C ARG A 94 -7.25 -39.81 7.73
N ILE A 95 -8.23 -39.02 7.27
CA ILE A 95 -9.45 -39.54 6.65
C ILE A 95 -9.16 -40.46 5.45
N LEU A 96 -8.02 -40.29 4.78
CA LEU A 96 -7.65 -41.14 3.66
C LEU A 96 -7.25 -42.56 4.06
N GLU A 97 -6.82 -42.74 5.30
CA GLU A 97 -6.40 -44.03 5.83
C GLU A 97 -7.59 -44.87 6.27
N MET A 98 -8.77 -44.25 6.32
CA MET A 98 -9.99 -44.87 6.81
C MET A 98 -10.53 -45.88 5.81
N ALA A 99 -10.85 -47.09 6.30
CA ALA A 99 -11.32 -48.19 5.47
C ALA A 99 -12.69 -47.90 4.81
N ASP A 100 -13.48 -47.01 5.39
CA ASP A 100 -14.79 -46.56 4.90
C ASP A 100 -14.72 -45.32 3.99
N TYR A 101 -13.52 -44.82 3.69
CA TYR A 101 -13.33 -43.66 2.81
C TYR A 101 -13.85 -43.94 1.39
N THR A 102 -14.74 -43.08 0.91
CA THR A 102 -15.30 -43.11 -0.45
C THR A 102 -15.33 -41.72 -1.08
N GLN A 103 -15.40 -41.64 -2.41
CA GLN A 103 -15.48 -40.36 -3.13
C GLN A 103 -16.94 -39.99 -3.41
N GLY A 104 -17.22 -38.70 -3.58
CA GLY A 104 -18.54 -38.19 -3.99
C GLY A 104 -19.44 -37.72 -2.85
N ASN A 105 -19.25 -38.19 -1.62
CA ASN A 105 -20.14 -37.84 -0.49
C ASN A 105 -20.18 -36.32 -0.20
N THR A 106 -19.09 -35.59 -0.43
CA THR A 106 -19.08 -34.12 -0.32
C THR A 106 -20.02 -33.48 -1.33
N ALA A 107 -20.04 -33.98 -2.57
CA ALA A 107 -20.88 -33.44 -3.63
C ALA A 107 -22.35 -33.70 -3.30
N ASP A 108 -22.69 -34.86 -2.73
CA ASP A 108 -24.05 -35.17 -2.27
C ASP A 108 -24.50 -34.23 -1.15
N ILE A 109 -23.60 -33.93 -0.19
CA ILE A 109 -23.88 -32.96 0.88
C ILE A 109 -24.13 -31.57 0.29
N LEU A 110 -23.28 -31.11 -0.65
CA LEU A 110 -23.45 -29.78 -1.26
C LEU A 110 -24.73 -29.71 -2.10
N ALA A 111 -25.05 -30.75 -2.87
CA ALA A 111 -26.26 -30.83 -3.67
C ALA A 111 -27.54 -30.79 -2.83
N LYS A 112 -27.53 -31.36 -1.62
CA LYS A 112 -28.64 -31.25 -0.65
C LYS A 112 -28.97 -29.80 -0.26
N TYR A 113 -28.01 -28.89 -0.38
CA TYR A 113 -28.15 -27.47 -0.03
C TYR A 113 -28.05 -26.54 -1.24
N ASP A 114 -28.19 -27.06 -2.46
CA ASP A 114 -28.07 -26.29 -3.71
C ASP A 114 -26.73 -25.53 -3.86
N LEU A 115 -25.66 -26.06 -3.28
CA LEU A 115 -24.31 -25.50 -3.38
C LEU A 115 -23.48 -26.20 -4.44
N THR A 116 -22.53 -25.45 -5.03
CA THR A 116 -21.55 -26.00 -5.97
C THR A 116 -20.25 -26.37 -5.26
N PRO A 117 -19.39 -27.21 -5.87
CA PRO A 117 -18.06 -27.49 -5.32
C PRO A 117 -17.23 -26.24 -5.02
N ARG A 118 -17.45 -25.13 -5.75
CA ARG A 118 -16.74 -23.86 -5.53
C ARG A 118 -17.18 -23.11 -4.28
N SER A 119 -18.32 -23.44 -3.68
CA SER A 119 -18.75 -22.85 -2.40
C SER A 119 -17.93 -23.37 -1.21
N LEU A 120 -17.11 -24.41 -1.42
CA LEU A 120 -16.28 -25.05 -0.40
C LEU A 120 -14.79 -24.96 -0.79
N CYS A 121 -13.98 -24.50 0.16
CA CYS A 121 -12.53 -24.54 0.09
C CYS A 121 -12.02 -25.49 1.18
N PHE A 122 -11.25 -26.50 0.80
CA PHE A 122 -10.62 -27.39 1.76
C PHE A 122 -9.27 -26.85 2.21
N GLU A 123 -9.09 -26.75 3.52
CA GLU A 123 -7.83 -26.35 4.14
C GLU A 123 -7.04 -27.59 4.54
N LEU A 124 -5.78 -27.62 4.09
CA LEU A 124 -4.82 -28.67 4.42
C LEU A 124 -3.73 -28.06 5.29
N SER A 125 -3.69 -28.46 6.56
CA SER A 125 -2.64 -28.00 7.49
C SER A 125 -1.32 -28.72 7.23
N GLU A 126 -0.22 -27.98 7.33
CA GLU A 126 1.14 -28.51 7.34
C GLU A 126 1.48 -29.31 8.61
N ARG A 127 0.71 -29.16 9.70
CA ARG A 127 1.01 -29.75 11.02
C ARG A 127 0.75 -31.25 11.10
N HIS A 128 -0.21 -31.78 10.33
CA HIS A 128 -0.46 -33.21 10.23
C HIS A 128 0.32 -33.76 9.03
N GLU A 129 1.61 -34.02 9.26
CA GLU A 129 2.52 -34.60 8.26
C GLU A 129 1.86 -35.78 7.54
N PHE A 130 1.72 -35.66 6.22
CA PHE A 130 1.34 -36.79 5.39
C PHE A 130 2.38 -37.90 5.56
N LYS A 131 1.93 -39.16 5.75
CA LYS A 131 2.85 -40.32 5.75
C LYS A 131 3.67 -40.40 4.47
N SER A 132 3.13 -39.89 3.36
CA SER A 132 3.91 -39.61 2.15
C SER A 132 3.33 -38.43 1.35
N ILE A 133 4.20 -37.72 0.63
CA ILE A 133 3.81 -36.71 -0.38
C ILE A 133 2.86 -37.31 -1.43
N GLY A 134 2.96 -38.61 -1.72
CA GLY A 134 2.09 -39.30 -2.68
C GLY A 134 0.62 -39.35 -2.25
N GLU A 135 0.34 -39.47 -0.96
CA GLU A 135 -1.03 -39.48 -0.42
C GLU A 135 -1.64 -38.08 -0.45
N ALA A 136 -0.88 -37.05 -0.05
CA ALA A 136 -1.26 -35.64 -0.19
C ALA A 136 -1.68 -35.34 -1.63
N MET A 137 -0.83 -35.77 -2.58
CA MET A 137 -1.05 -35.57 -3.99
C MET A 137 -2.28 -36.26 -4.53
N GLN A 138 -2.67 -37.41 -3.96
CA GLN A 138 -3.92 -38.04 -4.32
C GLN A 138 -5.14 -37.26 -3.83
N ILE A 139 -5.13 -36.69 -2.60
CA ILE A 139 -6.21 -35.80 -2.14
C ILE A 139 -6.36 -34.64 -3.12
N LEU A 140 -5.25 -33.94 -3.35
CA LEU A 140 -5.20 -32.71 -4.12
C LEU A 140 -5.69 -32.92 -5.56
N LYS A 141 -5.18 -33.97 -6.22
CA LYS A 141 -5.60 -34.34 -7.58
C LYS A 141 -7.08 -34.71 -7.64
N ARG A 142 -7.61 -35.41 -6.63
CA ARG A 142 -9.03 -35.82 -6.57
C ARG A 142 -9.94 -34.62 -6.28
N SER A 143 -9.55 -33.75 -5.36
CA SER A 143 -10.28 -32.52 -5.04
C SER A 143 -10.33 -31.57 -6.24
N LYS A 144 -9.21 -31.38 -6.94
CA LYS A 144 -9.17 -30.64 -8.21
C LYS A 144 -10.04 -31.28 -9.29
N ALA A 145 -10.02 -32.61 -9.43
CA ALA A 145 -10.88 -33.31 -10.39
C ALA A 145 -12.39 -33.09 -10.12
N GLN A 146 -12.75 -32.80 -8.87
CA GLN A 146 -14.12 -32.47 -8.44
C GLN A 146 -14.37 -30.96 -8.37
N SER A 147 -13.43 -30.13 -8.85
CA SER A 147 -13.52 -28.66 -8.89
C SER A 147 -13.66 -27.97 -7.52
N TYR A 148 -13.17 -28.59 -6.45
CA TYR A 148 -13.07 -27.95 -5.14
C TYR A 148 -11.92 -26.96 -5.09
N ASN A 149 -12.10 -25.87 -4.33
CA ASN A 149 -10.98 -25.00 -3.99
C ASN A 149 -10.12 -25.62 -2.89
N ILE A 150 -8.82 -25.34 -2.93
CA ILE A 150 -7.85 -25.86 -1.98
C ILE A 150 -7.01 -24.72 -1.42
N ALA A 151 -6.84 -24.69 -0.11
CA ALA A 151 -5.93 -23.82 0.61
C ALA A 151 -4.88 -24.63 1.36
N ILE A 152 -3.62 -24.17 1.34
CA ILE A 152 -2.60 -24.63 2.29
C ILE A 152 -2.65 -23.74 3.51
N ASP A 153 -2.82 -24.35 4.69
CA ASP A 153 -2.93 -23.67 5.97
C ASP A 153 -1.61 -23.72 6.78
N ASP A 154 -1.41 -22.80 7.72
CA ASP A 154 -0.19 -22.63 8.52
C ASP A 154 1.12 -22.43 7.68
N PHE A 155 1.05 -21.83 6.49
CA PHE A 155 2.16 -21.82 5.53
C PHE A 155 3.44 -21.16 6.07
N GLY A 156 4.56 -21.88 5.98
CA GLY A 156 5.90 -21.41 6.33
C GLY A 156 6.37 -21.79 7.74
N THR A 157 5.52 -22.43 8.55
CA THR A 157 5.91 -22.93 9.89
C THR A 157 6.46 -24.36 9.84
N GLY A 158 6.15 -25.14 8.80
CA GLY A 158 6.62 -26.50 8.58
C GLY A 158 7.77 -26.63 7.56
N PHE A 159 8.38 -27.81 7.51
CA PHE A 159 9.47 -28.13 6.58
C PHE A 159 8.97 -28.48 5.15
N SER A 160 7.67 -28.76 5.00
CA SER A 160 7.09 -29.28 3.75
C SER A 160 6.28 -28.27 2.95
N GLY A 161 6.09 -27.03 3.42
CA GLY A 161 5.19 -26.05 2.78
C GLY A 161 5.48 -25.80 1.30
N PHE A 162 6.73 -25.51 0.95
CA PHE A 162 7.12 -25.33 -0.47
C PHE A 162 6.98 -26.60 -1.31
N GLN A 163 7.19 -27.77 -0.71
CA GLN A 163 7.01 -29.03 -1.41
C GLN A 163 5.52 -29.30 -1.66
N LEU A 164 4.66 -28.99 -0.68
CA LEU A 164 3.23 -29.06 -0.85
C LEU A 164 2.79 -28.07 -1.94
N LEU A 165 3.19 -26.80 -1.83
CA LEU A 165 2.90 -25.74 -2.83
C LEU A 165 3.25 -26.16 -4.26
N TYR A 166 4.46 -26.69 -4.46
CA TYR A 166 4.95 -27.09 -5.78
C TYR A 166 4.11 -28.23 -6.39
N ASN A 167 3.74 -29.21 -5.57
CA ASN A 167 3.05 -30.39 -6.07
C ASN A 167 1.52 -30.22 -6.07
N SER A 168 0.95 -29.44 -5.15
CA SER A 168 -0.49 -29.34 -4.92
C SER A 168 -1.22 -28.34 -5.80
N GLU A 169 -0.51 -27.32 -6.29
CA GLU A 169 -1.07 -26.26 -7.10
C GLU A 169 -2.35 -25.64 -6.49
N PRO A 170 -2.32 -25.18 -5.24
CA PRO A 170 -3.53 -24.76 -4.51
C PRO A 170 -4.10 -23.47 -5.09
N ASP A 171 -5.36 -23.16 -4.75
CA ASP A 171 -5.96 -21.87 -5.08
C ASP A 171 -5.51 -20.77 -4.10
N PHE A 172 -5.28 -21.15 -2.84
CA PHE A 172 -4.90 -20.25 -1.76
C PHE A 172 -3.72 -20.76 -0.95
N ILE A 173 -2.94 -19.83 -0.41
CA ILE A 173 -2.07 -20.08 0.74
C ILE A 173 -2.47 -19.15 1.89
N LYS A 174 -2.47 -19.69 3.11
CA LYS A 174 -2.69 -18.92 4.33
C LYS A 174 -1.36 -18.79 5.06
N ILE A 175 -0.86 -17.56 5.18
CA ILE A 175 0.40 -17.26 5.86
C ILE A 175 0.14 -17.22 7.35
N ASP A 176 0.78 -18.13 8.08
CA ASP A 176 0.58 -18.30 9.52
C ASP A 176 0.85 -17.01 10.30
N ARG A 177 0.06 -16.85 11.37
CA ARG A 177 0.15 -15.74 12.31
C ARG A 177 1.57 -15.46 12.81
N PHE A 178 2.45 -16.46 12.93
CA PHE A 178 3.86 -16.29 13.32
C PHE A 178 4.57 -15.25 12.45
N PHE A 179 4.34 -15.26 11.14
CA PHE A 179 4.95 -14.31 10.20
C PHE A 179 4.27 -12.94 10.20
N ILE A 180 2.99 -12.90 10.54
CA ILE A 180 2.19 -11.68 10.50
C ILE A 180 2.33 -10.85 11.78
N SER A 181 2.40 -11.52 12.95
CA SER A 181 2.50 -10.84 14.24
C SER A 181 3.75 -9.96 14.29
N ASP A 182 3.58 -8.67 14.63
CA ASP A 182 4.65 -7.67 14.74
C ASP A 182 5.45 -7.41 13.44
N ILE A 183 4.93 -7.83 12.28
CA ILE A 183 5.60 -7.69 10.97
C ILE A 183 5.99 -6.23 10.66
N PHE A 184 5.28 -5.26 11.24
CA PHE A 184 5.58 -3.85 11.04
C PHE A 184 6.89 -3.37 11.68
N THR A 185 7.48 -4.15 12.58
CA THR A 185 8.80 -3.88 13.19
C THR A 185 9.89 -4.87 12.75
N ASP A 186 9.51 -6.06 12.29
CA ASP A 186 10.44 -7.12 11.92
C ASP A 186 10.70 -7.16 10.40
N ASN A 187 11.85 -6.62 9.99
CA ASN A 187 12.26 -6.61 8.58
C ASN A 187 12.50 -8.02 8.00
N ARG A 188 12.82 -9.02 8.83
CA ARG A 188 12.98 -10.39 8.35
C ARG A 188 11.62 -10.98 8.01
N LYS A 189 10.63 -10.84 8.89
CA LYS A 189 9.26 -11.28 8.62
C LYS A 189 8.72 -10.63 7.35
N ARG A 190 8.92 -9.31 7.18
CA ARG A 190 8.57 -8.60 5.94
C ARG A 190 9.19 -9.23 4.69
N LEU A 191 10.50 -9.51 4.73
CA LEU A 191 11.21 -10.12 3.61
C LEU A 191 10.66 -11.53 3.29
N PHE A 192 10.43 -12.36 4.31
CA PHE A 192 9.87 -13.70 4.13
C PHE A 192 8.48 -13.65 3.51
N VAL A 193 7.57 -12.87 4.11
CA VAL A 193 6.20 -12.72 3.61
C VAL A 193 6.19 -12.16 2.18
N SER A 194 7.02 -11.16 1.86
CA SER A 194 7.13 -10.62 0.50
C SER A 194 7.58 -11.66 -0.53
N ASN A 195 8.55 -12.50 -0.17
CA ASN A 195 9.01 -13.56 -1.07
C ASN A 195 7.95 -14.65 -1.25
N ILE A 196 7.24 -15.02 -0.18
CA ILE A 196 6.14 -15.99 -0.24
C ILE A 196 5.02 -15.47 -1.14
N VAL A 197 4.60 -14.21 -0.94
CA VAL A 197 3.58 -13.55 -1.77
C VAL A 197 4.02 -13.49 -3.23
N GLY A 198 5.27 -13.08 -3.49
CA GLY A 198 5.81 -13.05 -4.86
C GLY A 198 5.77 -14.41 -5.55
N ILE A 199 6.22 -15.48 -4.87
CA ILE A 199 6.16 -16.85 -5.40
C ILE A 199 4.73 -17.31 -5.63
N ALA A 200 3.82 -17.04 -4.69
CA ALA A 200 2.40 -17.42 -4.81
C ALA A 200 1.75 -16.77 -6.04
N HIS A 201 1.90 -15.46 -6.19
CA HIS A 201 1.33 -14.71 -7.31
C HIS A 201 1.90 -15.12 -8.67
N LEU A 202 3.20 -15.44 -8.75
CA LEU A 202 3.81 -16.01 -9.96
C LEU A 202 3.17 -17.34 -10.35
N LEU A 203 2.80 -18.15 -9.35
CA LEU A 203 2.13 -19.43 -9.55
C LEU A 203 0.62 -19.29 -9.77
N GLY A 204 0.07 -18.07 -9.76
CA GLY A 204 -1.37 -17.79 -9.87
C GLY A 204 -2.17 -18.13 -8.61
N ILE A 205 -1.52 -18.16 -7.45
CA ILE A 205 -2.08 -18.54 -6.15
C ILE A 205 -2.36 -17.28 -5.34
N MET A 206 -3.56 -17.19 -4.75
CA MET A 206 -3.95 -16.04 -3.92
C MET A 206 -3.49 -16.24 -2.47
N VAL A 207 -3.20 -15.13 -1.77
CA VAL A 207 -2.61 -15.16 -0.43
C VAL A 207 -3.55 -14.59 0.62
N ILE A 208 -3.73 -15.32 1.71
CA ILE A 208 -4.47 -14.92 2.91
C ILE A 208 -3.45 -14.66 4.03
N ALA A 209 -3.44 -13.46 4.59
CA ALA A 209 -2.64 -13.14 5.79
C ALA A 209 -3.47 -13.41 7.04
N GLU A 210 -3.00 -14.32 7.90
CA GLU A 210 -3.72 -14.72 9.11
C GLU A 210 -3.26 -14.01 10.38
N GLY A 211 -4.17 -13.89 11.34
CA GLY A 211 -3.86 -13.36 12.67
C GLY A 211 -3.58 -11.86 12.65
N ILE A 212 -4.23 -11.11 11.76
CA ILE A 212 -4.17 -9.64 11.76
C ILE A 212 -4.84 -9.11 13.04
N GLU A 213 -4.07 -8.47 13.91
CA GLU A 213 -4.53 -7.95 15.20
C GLU A 213 -4.41 -6.41 15.32
N SER A 214 -3.73 -5.76 14.37
CA SER A 214 -3.54 -4.31 14.36
C SER A 214 -3.65 -3.66 12.98
N GLU A 215 -3.96 -2.36 12.97
CA GLU A 215 -3.96 -1.50 11.76
C GLU A 215 -2.60 -1.52 11.04
N LYS A 216 -1.49 -1.57 11.80
CA LYS A 216 -0.13 -1.55 11.24
C LYS A 216 0.19 -2.86 10.50
N GLU A 217 -0.21 -4.00 11.05
CA GLU A 217 -0.05 -5.30 10.39
C GLU A 217 -0.89 -5.37 9.11
N PHE A 218 -2.13 -4.89 9.15
CA PHE A 218 -2.99 -4.80 7.98
C PHE A 218 -2.30 -4.02 6.84
N TYR A 219 -1.82 -2.81 7.10
CA TYR A 219 -1.16 -2.02 6.05
C TYR A 219 0.06 -2.73 5.48
N VAL A 220 0.91 -3.32 6.33
CA VAL A 220 2.10 -4.03 5.85
C VAL A 220 1.73 -5.24 5.00
N CYS A 221 0.75 -6.05 5.40
CA CYS A 221 0.34 -7.23 4.64
C CYS A 221 -0.27 -6.84 3.29
N ARG A 222 -1.14 -5.82 3.28
CA ARG A 222 -1.74 -5.28 2.06
C ARG A 222 -0.68 -4.67 1.13
N ASP A 223 0.26 -3.90 1.68
CA ASP A 223 1.31 -3.25 0.89
C ASP A 223 2.31 -4.27 0.30
N ILE A 224 2.55 -5.38 1.01
CA ILE A 224 3.33 -6.52 0.48
C ILE A 224 2.59 -7.21 -0.69
N GLY A 225 1.26 -7.16 -0.69
CA GLY A 225 0.39 -7.75 -1.72
C GLY A 225 -0.42 -8.95 -1.24
N CYS A 226 -0.71 -9.10 0.05
CA CYS A 226 -1.66 -10.12 0.49
C CYS A 226 -3.07 -9.78 -0.01
N ASP A 227 -3.71 -10.68 -0.75
CA ASP A 227 -5.01 -10.45 -1.39
C ASP A 227 -6.16 -10.42 -0.37
N PHE A 228 -6.06 -11.26 0.66
CA PHE A 228 -7.04 -11.40 1.71
C PHE A 228 -6.41 -11.28 3.10
N VAL A 229 -7.23 -10.87 4.06
CA VAL A 229 -6.86 -10.76 5.47
C VAL A 229 -7.87 -11.47 6.35
N GLN A 230 -7.36 -12.11 7.40
CA GLN A 230 -8.14 -12.77 8.45
C GLN A 230 -7.52 -12.46 9.81
N GLY A 231 -8.36 -12.25 10.82
CA GLY A 231 -7.92 -12.09 12.19
C GLY A 231 -8.84 -11.19 13.02
N TYR A 232 -8.51 -11.05 14.30
CA TYR A 232 -9.38 -10.41 15.28
C TYR A 232 -9.57 -8.92 15.04
N TYR A 233 -8.64 -8.27 14.34
CA TYR A 233 -8.81 -6.88 13.92
C TYR A 233 -9.93 -6.71 12.89
N VAL A 234 -10.15 -7.72 12.04
CA VAL A 234 -11.27 -7.77 11.09
C VAL A 234 -12.55 -8.06 11.85
N HIS A 235 -12.63 -9.26 12.44
CA HIS A 235 -13.70 -9.70 13.32
C HIS A 235 -13.32 -11.07 13.92
N ALA A 236 -13.44 -11.24 15.24
CA ALA A 236 -13.15 -12.52 15.89
C ALA A 236 -14.17 -13.63 15.49
N PRO A 237 -13.81 -14.92 15.59
CA PRO A 237 -14.72 -16.02 15.29
C PRO A 237 -16.03 -15.95 16.07
N THR A 238 -17.17 -16.11 15.39
CA THR A 238 -18.51 -16.02 16.03
C THR A 238 -19.38 -17.23 15.75
N GLN A 239 -20.02 -17.77 16.80
CA GLN A 239 -21.07 -18.80 16.64
C GLN A 239 -22.42 -18.20 16.21
N ASP A 240 -22.58 -16.89 16.35
CA ASP A 240 -23.76 -16.14 15.97
C ASP A 240 -23.67 -15.72 14.51
N ILE A 241 -24.44 -16.41 13.66
CA ILE A 241 -24.48 -16.20 12.20
C ILE A 241 -25.02 -14.82 11.82
N THR A 242 -25.76 -14.14 12.71
CA THR A 242 -26.30 -12.79 12.43
C THR A 242 -25.22 -11.72 12.43
N LYS A 243 -24.04 -12.04 12.98
CA LYS A 243 -22.86 -11.16 12.99
C LYS A 243 -21.94 -11.37 11.79
N MET A 244 -22.24 -12.36 10.94
CA MET A 244 -21.53 -12.54 9.68
C MET A 244 -22.01 -11.50 8.68
N LEU A 245 -21.09 -10.80 8.02
CA LEU A 245 -21.41 -9.69 7.13
C LEU A 245 -20.84 -9.95 5.74
N THR A 246 -21.47 -9.41 4.70
CA THR A 246 -20.91 -9.39 3.34
C THR A 246 -19.78 -8.39 3.18
N ARG A 247 -19.71 -7.37 4.05
CA ARG A 247 -18.71 -6.30 4.03
C ARG A 247 -18.31 -5.92 5.45
N TYR A 248 -17.02 -5.69 5.65
CA TYR A 248 -16.43 -5.33 6.93
C TYR A 248 -15.93 -3.89 6.91
N GLU A 249 -16.71 -2.99 7.51
CA GLU A 249 -16.46 -1.53 7.49
C GLU A 249 -15.09 -1.13 8.05
N VAL A 250 -14.54 -1.90 9.00
CA VAL A 250 -13.22 -1.65 9.56
C VAL A 250 -12.15 -1.61 8.47
N ILE A 251 -12.20 -2.54 7.50
CA ILE A 251 -11.26 -2.60 6.38
C ILE A 251 -11.53 -1.48 5.38
N GLU A 252 -12.80 -1.21 5.04
CA GLU A 252 -13.15 -0.10 4.15
C GLU A 252 -12.64 1.26 4.68
N MET A 253 -12.74 1.49 6.00
CA MET A 253 -12.25 2.70 6.63
C MET A 253 -10.73 2.85 6.50
N LEU A 254 -9.96 1.76 6.66
CA LEU A 254 -8.51 1.77 6.47
C LEU A 254 -8.15 2.07 5.00
N ILE A 255 -8.84 1.44 4.05
CA ILE A 255 -8.64 1.70 2.62
C ILE A 255 -8.95 3.17 2.28
N ARG A 256 -10.05 3.75 2.80
CA ARG A 256 -10.40 5.16 2.56
C ARG A 256 -9.39 6.13 3.18
N LYS A 257 -8.86 5.82 4.36
CA LYS A 257 -7.80 6.62 4.98
C LYS A 257 -6.56 6.66 4.10
N ASP A 258 -6.21 5.53 3.48
CA ASP A 258 -4.98 5.40 2.70
C ASP A 258 -5.10 5.79 1.21
N ARG A 259 -6.28 5.66 0.58
CA ARG A 259 -6.53 6.11 -0.82
C ARG A 259 -6.23 7.59 -1.06
N ARG A 260 -6.22 8.42 -0.01
CA ARG A 260 -5.76 9.83 -0.08
C ARG A 260 -4.26 9.97 -0.41
N LYS A 261 -3.48 8.88 -0.43
CA LYS A 261 -2.04 8.86 -0.78
C LYS A 261 -1.72 8.26 -2.17
N HIS A 262 -2.54 7.35 -2.71
CA HIS A 262 -2.18 6.49 -3.86
C HIS A 262 -2.98 6.73 -5.16
N GLY A 263 -3.80 7.80 -5.24
CA GLY A 263 -4.74 8.01 -6.36
C GLY A 263 -4.13 8.18 -7.76
N SER A 264 -2.81 8.40 -7.90
CA SER A 264 -2.14 8.52 -9.21
C SER A 264 -2.01 7.18 -9.93
N ASP A 265 -1.67 6.12 -9.19
CA ASP A 265 -1.19 4.86 -9.77
C ASP A 265 -2.34 4.04 -10.34
N GLN A 266 -3.46 4.04 -9.63
CA GLN A 266 -4.69 3.35 -10.05
C GLN A 266 -5.16 3.84 -11.42
N ARG A 267 -5.04 5.14 -11.69
CA ARG A 267 -5.46 5.72 -12.95
C ARG A 267 -4.57 5.26 -14.11
N ILE A 268 -3.25 5.27 -13.90
CA ILE A 268 -2.26 4.83 -14.90
C ILE A 268 -2.49 3.37 -15.26
N ILE A 269 -2.70 2.51 -14.25
CA ILE A 269 -2.97 1.09 -14.48
C ILE A 269 -4.28 0.93 -15.25
N ASN A 270 -5.37 1.52 -14.75
CA ASN A 270 -6.70 1.36 -15.35
C ASN A 270 -6.74 1.82 -16.82
N ASP A 271 -6.03 2.88 -17.17
CA ASP A 271 -5.96 3.40 -18.55
C ASP A 271 -5.21 2.45 -19.51
N GLN A 272 -4.42 1.50 -18.98
CA GLN A 272 -3.65 0.53 -19.77
C GLN A 272 -4.22 -0.90 -19.70
N ILE A 273 -5.27 -1.17 -18.92
CA ILE A 273 -5.92 -2.49 -18.87
C ILE A 273 -6.56 -2.79 -20.23
N GLU A 274 -6.17 -3.91 -20.85
CA GLU A 274 -6.74 -4.39 -22.10
C GLU A 274 -7.83 -5.42 -21.81
N TYR A 275 -9.02 -5.24 -22.37
CA TYR A 275 -10.06 -6.27 -22.28
C TYR A 275 -9.89 -7.28 -23.42
N LEU A 276 -9.37 -8.46 -23.08
CA LEU A 276 -9.39 -9.62 -23.97
C LEU A 276 -10.63 -10.47 -23.67
N PRO A 277 -11.44 -10.84 -24.68
CA PRO A 277 -12.64 -11.65 -24.46
C PRO A 277 -12.24 -13.05 -23.95
N PRO A 278 -12.74 -13.49 -22.79
CA PRO A 278 -12.29 -14.74 -22.21
C PRO A 278 -12.97 -15.95 -22.86
N VAL A 279 -12.30 -17.09 -22.80
CA VAL A 279 -12.80 -18.40 -23.24
C VAL A 279 -13.14 -19.24 -22.00
N SER A 280 -14.32 -19.85 -21.97
CA SER A 280 -14.66 -20.76 -20.87
C SER A 280 -13.75 -21.98 -20.87
N VAL A 281 -13.28 -22.41 -19.70
CA VAL A 281 -12.44 -23.60 -19.53
C VAL A 281 -13.10 -24.89 -20.00
N ASP A 282 -14.43 -24.91 -20.04
CA ASP A 282 -15.22 -26.06 -20.51
C ASP A 282 -15.65 -25.91 -21.98
N ALA A 283 -15.11 -24.91 -22.69
CA ALA A 283 -15.34 -24.74 -24.13
C ALA A 283 -14.71 -25.87 -24.95
N ASP A 284 -15.42 -26.24 -26.02
CA ASP A 284 -14.92 -27.18 -27.03
C ASP A 284 -13.78 -26.53 -27.84
N MET A 285 -12.83 -27.34 -28.30
CA MET A 285 -11.69 -26.89 -29.13
C MET A 285 -12.16 -26.20 -30.42
N ASP A 286 -13.29 -26.63 -31.00
CA ASP A 286 -13.89 -25.92 -32.14
C ASP A 286 -14.22 -24.46 -31.81
N LYS A 287 -14.78 -24.20 -30.61
CA LYS A 287 -15.07 -22.84 -30.17
C LYS A 287 -13.80 -22.04 -29.91
N VAL A 288 -12.76 -22.67 -29.35
CA VAL A 288 -11.44 -22.06 -29.15
C VAL A 288 -10.86 -21.60 -30.49
N PHE A 289 -10.86 -22.46 -31.51
CA PHE A 289 -10.37 -22.13 -32.86
C PHE A 289 -11.20 -21.02 -33.52
N GLU A 290 -12.53 -21.03 -33.34
CA GLU A 290 -13.40 -19.94 -33.80
C GLU A 290 -13.03 -18.61 -33.16
N THR A 291 -12.79 -18.58 -31.84
CA THR A 291 -12.39 -17.36 -31.13
C THR A 291 -11.10 -16.77 -31.70
N PHE A 292 -10.07 -17.59 -31.94
CA PHE A 292 -8.82 -17.15 -32.59
C PHE A 292 -9.05 -16.65 -34.03
N ARG A 293 -9.92 -17.32 -34.78
CA ARG A 293 -10.24 -16.93 -36.17
C ARG A 293 -10.98 -15.58 -36.23
N GLU A 294 -11.95 -15.37 -35.35
CA GLU A 294 -12.74 -14.14 -35.28
C GLU A 294 -11.90 -12.95 -34.77
N ASN A 295 -10.88 -13.23 -33.98
CA ASN A 295 -10.02 -12.22 -33.34
C ASN A 295 -8.56 -12.37 -33.79
N SER A 296 -8.33 -12.38 -35.11
CA SER A 296 -7.01 -12.60 -35.73
C SER A 296 -5.88 -11.65 -35.31
N ASN A 297 -6.20 -10.54 -34.63
CA ASN A 297 -5.23 -9.60 -34.07
C ASN A 297 -4.70 -10.01 -32.67
N CYS A 298 -5.29 -11.03 -32.05
CA CYS A 298 -4.93 -11.52 -30.73
C CYS A 298 -4.24 -12.88 -30.84
N SER A 299 -3.04 -13.00 -30.26
CA SER A 299 -2.25 -14.23 -30.23
C SER A 299 -2.52 -15.09 -28.99
N LEU A 300 -3.30 -14.58 -28.03
CA LEU A 300 -3.66 -15.28 -26.80
C LEU A 300 -5.05 -14.87 -26.32
N PHE A 301 -5.69 -15.75 -25.55
CA PHE A 301 -6.95 -15.45 -24.85
C PHE A 301 -6.89 -15.88 -23.38
N PRO A 302 -7.52 -15.11 -22.48
CA PRO A 302 -7.81 -15.56 -21.13
C PRO A 302 -8.70 -16.80 -21.15
N VAL A 303 -8.39 -17.76 -20.31
CA VAL A 303 -9.27 -18.90 -20.01
C VAL A 303 -9.84 -18.70 -18.63
N VAL A 304 -11.17 -18.65 -18.55
CA VAL A 304 -11.90 -18.38 -17.31
C VAL A 304 -12.87 -19.51 -16.98
N THR A 305 -13.26 -19.59 -15.71
CA THR A 305 -14.38 -20.40 -15.27
C THR A 305 -15.73 -19.78 -15.64
N GLU A 306 -16.83 -20.52 -15.46
CA GLU A 306 -18.21 -19.99 -15.66
C GLU A 306 -18.54 -18.78 -14.77
N ASP A 307 -17.96 -18.69 -13.58
CA ASP A 307 -18.02 -17.52 -12.67
C ASP A 307 -16.96 -16.45 -13.00
N ASN A 308 -16.42 -16.44 -14.23
CA ASN A 308 -15.49 -15.44 -14.74
C ASN A 308 -14.17 -15.31 -13.93
N ARG A 309 -13.65 -16.40 -13.34
CA ARG A 309 -12.35 -16.39 -12.67
C ARG A 309 -11.25 -16.83 -13.61
N PRO A 310 -10.08 -16.16 -13.63
CA PRO A 310 -8.99 -16.55 -14.51
C PRO A 310 -8.35 -17.86 -14.05
N ILE A 311 -8.09 -18.77 -14.99
CA ILE A 311 -7.37 -20.03 -14.77
C ILE A 311 -5.99 -19.98 -15.41
N GLY A 312 -5.89 -19.29 -16.54
CA GLY A 312 -4.66 -19.18 -17.31
C GLY A 312 -4.93 -18.57 -18.68
N ILE A 313 -3.94 -18.63 -19.55
CA ILE A 313 -4.05 -18.17 -20.94
C ILE A 313 -3.94 -19.36 -21.89
N ILE A 314 -4.59 -19.25 -23.04
CA ILE A 314 -4.33 -20.11 -24.18
C ILE A 314 -3.62 -19.30 -25.25
N LYS A 315 -2.51 -19.83 -25.79
CA LYS A 315 -1.75 -19.19 -26.86
C LYS A 315 -2.03 -19.86 -28.19
N GLU A 316 -2.12 -19.05 -29.24
CA GLU A 316 -2.29 -19.55 -30.60
C GLU A 316 -1.11 -20.42 -31.03
N ALA A 317 0.11 -20.10 -30.57
CA ALA A 317 1.34 -20.82 -30.90
C ALA A 317 1.28 -22.30 -30.45
N ASP A 318 0.82 -22.55 -29.22
CA ASP A 318 0.70 -23.88 -28.63
C ASP A 318 -0.32 -24.75 -29.39
N LEU A 319 -1.38 -24.11 -29.90
CA LEU A 319 -2.38 -24.77 -30.74
C LEU A 319 -1.90 -25.01 -32.15
N LYS A 320 -1.13 -24.09 -32.74
CA LYS A 320 -0.59 -24.22 -34.10
C LYS A 320 0.30 -25.45 -34.24
N GLU A 321 1.20 -25.66 -33.28
CA GLU A 321 2.08 -26.84 -33.29
C GLU A 321 1.28 -28.15 -33.40
N TYR A 322 0.16 -28.24 -32.68
CA TYR A 322 -0.71 -29.40 -32.71
C TYR A 322 -1.61 -29.45 -33.95
N ALA A 323 -2.19 -28.31 -34.36
CA ALA A 323 -3.11 -28.22 -35.50
C ALA A 323 -2.44 -28.52 -36.84
N TYR A 324 -1.14 -28.22 -36.96
CA TYR A 324 -0.34 -28.55 -38.15
C TYR A 324 0.30 -29.94 -38.10
N SER A 325 0.18 -30.67 -36.99
CA SER A 325 0.65 -32.06 -36.91
C SER A 325 -0.24 -33.01 -37.72
N PRO A 326 0.31 -34.11 -38.28
CA PRO A 326 -0.49 -35.13 -38.95
C PRO A 326 -1.57 -35.65 -37.99
N PHE A 327 -2.83 -35.61 -38.41
CA PHE A 327 -4.02 -36.02 -37.64
C PHE A 327 -4.35 -35.16 -36.39
N GLY A 328 -3.58 -34.11 -36.08
CA GLY A 328 -3.76 -33.32 -34.85
C GLY A 328 -5.10 -32.58 -34.76
N ARG A 329 -5.59 -32.02 -35.87
CA ARG A 329 -6.91 -31.39 -35.93
C ARG A 329 -8.04 -32.38 -35.66
N ASP A 330 -7.98 -33.58 -36.23
CA ASP A 330 -9.01 -34.60 -36.02
C ASP A 330 -8.96 -35.16 -34.59
N LEU A 331 -7.76 -35.21 -33.98
CA LEU A 331 -7.55 -35.56 -32.57
C LEU A 331 -8.14 -34.51 -31.62
N LEU A 332 -7.95 -33.21 -31.86
CA LEU A 332 -8.49 -32.14 -31.01
C LEU A 332 -10.02 -32.06 -31.06
N ARG A 333 -10.64 -32.54 -32.15
CA ARG A 333 -12.11 -32.59 -32.30
C ARG A 333 -12.72 -33.86 -31.70
N ASN A 334 -11.89 -34.83 -31.31
CA ASN A 334 -12.36 -36.08 -30.74
C ASN A 334 -12.59 -35.95 -29.23
N LYS A 335 -13.86 -35.87 -28.83
CA LYS A 335 -14.28 -35.71 -27.43
C LYS A 335 -13.94 -36.87 -26.50
N THR A 336 -13.56 -38.03 -27.04
CA THR A 336 -13.34 -39.26 -26.25
C THR A 336 -11.87 -39.58 -26.02
N SER A 337 -10.96 -39.02 -26.82
CA SER A 337 -9.52 -39.37 -26.77
C SER A 337 -8.57 -38.21 -27.13
N GLY A 338 -9.12 -37.03 -27.44
CA GLY A 338 -8.36 -35.82 -27.74
C GLY A 338 -7.91 -35.07 -26.50
N LYS A 339 -6.85 -34.26 -26.64
CA LYS A 339 -6.52 -33.23 -25.65
C LYS A 339 -7.64 -32.19 -25.57
N THR A 340 -7.95 -31.77 -24.35
CA THR A 340 -8.95 -30.76 -24.03
C THR A 340 -8.31 -29.38 -23.90
N LEU A 341 -9.11 -28.32 -23.84
CA LEU A 341 -8.63 -26.96 -23.56
C LEU A 341 -7.70 -26.93 -22.33
N LYS A 342 -8.07 -27.64 -21.26
CA LYS A 342 -7.32 -27.73 -19.98
C LYS A 342 -5.86 -28.17 -20.17
N ASP A 343 -5.57 -28.97 -21.20
CA ASP A 343 -4.21 -29.46 -21.49
C ASP A 343 -3.30 -28.43 -22.15
N PHE A 344 -3.86 -27.31 -22.63
CA PHE A 344 -3.14 -26.23 -23.30
C PHE A 344 -3.16 -24.92 -22.52
N VAL A 345 -3.82 -24.87 -21.35
CA VAL A 345 -3.86 -23.67 -20.52
C VAL A 345 -2.50 -23.47 -19.85
N ALA A 346 -1.82 -22.39 -20.20
CA ALA A 346 -0.63 -21.94 -19.52
C ALA A 346 -1.02 -21.02 -18.34
N ARG A 347 -0.31 -21.13 -17.21
CA ARG A 347 -0.52 -20.20 -16.09
C ARG A 347 -0.11 -18.79 -16.48
N CYS A 348 -0.75 -17.83 -15.83
CA CYS A 348 -0.49 -16.41 -16.01
C CYS A 348 -0.53 -15.76 -14.62
N PRO A 349 0.43 -14.87 -14.29
CA PRO A 349 0.39 -14.14 -13.03
C PRO A 349 -0.90 -13.33 -12.89
N VAL A 350 -1.35 -13.16 -11.65
CA VAL A 350 -2.60 -12.45 -11.30
C VAL A 350 -2.29 -11.32 -10.33
N ALA A 351 -2.97 -10.19 -10.49
CA ALA A 351 -2.97 -9.09 -9.54
C ALA A 351 -4.38 -8.51 -9.37
N ASP A 352 -4.74 -8.14 -8.15
CA ASP A 352 -5.98 -7.37 -7.90
C ASP A 352 -5.88 -5.99 -8.56
N ILE A 353 -6.99 -5.47 -9.07
CA ILE A 353 -7.05 -4.16 -9.73
C ILE A 353 -6.51 -3.06 -8.81
N HIS A 354 -6.64 -3.19 -7.50
CA HIS A 354 -6.17 -2.23 -6.51
C HIS A 354 -4.69 -2.38 -6.10
N THR A 355 -3.95 -3.29 -6.75
CA THR A 355 -2.52 -3.49 -6.54
C THR A 355 -1.71 -2.30 -7.08
N SER A 356 -0.64 -1.89 -6.39
CA SER A 356 0.22 -0.79 -6.84
C SER A 356 0.98 -1.14 -8.12
N ALA A 357 1.34 -0.11 -8.90
CA ALA A 357 2.03 -0.31 -10.18
C ALA A 357 3.41 -0.97 -10.00
N GLU A 358 4.15 -0.61 -8.94
CA GLU A 358 5.44 -1.22 -8.61
C GLU A 358 5.29 -2.72 -8.34
N LYS A 359 4.26 -3.10 -7.59
CA LYS A 359 4.05 -4.51 -7.24
C LYS A 359 3.64 -5.33 -8.46
N ILE A 360 2.77 -4.79 -9.31
CA ILE A 360 2.42 -5.42 -10.59
C ILE A 360 3.69 -5.60 -11.46
N LEU A 361 4.54 -4.57 -11.55
CA LEU A 361 5.79 -4.65 -12.31
C LEU A 361 6.79 -5.64 -11.68
N GLU A 362 6.86 -5.73 -10.36
CA GLU A 362 7.66 -6.72 -9.65
C GLU A 362 7.19 -8.13 -9.98
N ILE A 363 5.89 -8.42 -9.84
CA ILE A 363 5.29 -9.72 -10.21
C ILE A 363 5.63 -10.06 -11.66
N PHE A 364 5.50 -9.10 -12.59
CA PHE A 364 5.84 -9.35 -13.99
C PHE A 364 7.33 -9.66 -14.19
N SER A 365 8.21 -8.91 -13.53
CA SER A 365 9.66 -9.04 -13.69
C SER A 365 10.23 -10.37 -13.20
N LEU A 366 9.49 -11.09 -12.36
CA LEU A 366 9.91 -12.38 -11.81
C LEU A 366 9.61 -13.56 -12.76
N ASP A 367 8.78 -13.37 -13.80
CA ASP A 367 8.50 -14.39 -14.83
C ASP A 367 8.89 -13.88 -16.23
N GLU A 368 10.08 -14.27 -16.69
CA GLU A 368 10.62 -13.89 -18.01
C GLU A 368 9.78 -14.41 -19.19
N ASN A 369 8.96 -15.44 -18.99
CA ASN A 369 8.14 -16.05 -20.04
C ASN A 369 6.69 -15.57 -20.04
N SER A 370 6.35 -14.67 -19.11
CA SER A 370 5.00 -14.14 -19.00
C SER A 370 4.66 -13.19 -20.15
N GLU A 371 3.48 -13.38 -20.75
CA GLU A 371 2.96 -12.46 -21.77
C GLU A 371 2.33 -11.20 -21.15
N GLY A 372 2.06 -11.23 -19.84
CA GLY A 372 1.36 -10.18 -19.12
C GLY A 372 0.78 -10.65 -17.80
N ILE A 373 -0.15 -9.88 -17.24
CA ILE A 373 -0.75 -10.13 -15.94
C ILE A 373 -2.27 -10.05 -16.06
N PHE A 374 -2.97 -10.99 -15.43
CA PHE A 374 -4.41 -10.86 -15.22
C PHE A 374 -4.72 -9.83 -14.15
N ILE A 375 -5.64 -8.93 -14.48
CA ILE A 375 -6.22 -8.00 -13.53
C ILE A 375 -7.60 -8.51 -13.13
N VAL A 376 -7.75 -8.70 -11.82
CA VAL A 376 -9.00 -9.19 -11.21
C VAL A 376 -9.59 -8.15 -10.27
N ASP A 377 -10.91 -8.17 -10.12
CA ASP A 377 -11.62 -7.43 -9.08
C ASP A 377 -12.48 -8.43 -8.31
N GLU A 378 -12.22 -8.55 -7.01
CA GLU A 378 -12.89 -9.52 -6.12
C GLU A 378 -12.84 -10.96 -6.71
N THR A 379 -11.70 -11.36 -7.29
CA THR A 379 -11.41 -12.63 -8.01
C THR A 379 -11.96 -12.77 -9.43
N ASN A 380 -12.81 -11.87 -9.88
CA ASN A 380 -13.37 -11.91 -11.24
C ASN A 380 -12.39 -11.26 -12.22
N TYR A 381 -12.20 -11.89 -13.38
CA TYR A 381 -11.40 -11.36 -14.47
C TYR A 381 -12.00 -10.04 -14.98
N VAL A 382 -11.22 -8.98 -14.91
CA VAL A 382 -11.58 -7.64 -15.42
C VAL A 382 -10.84 -7.35 -16.72
N GLY A 383 -9.59 -7.77 -16.82
CA GLY A 383 -8.78 -7.52 -18.01
C GLY A 383 -7.36 -8.05 -17.88
N PHE A 384 -6.54 -7.67 -18.85
CA PHE A 384 -5.18 -8.15 -19.02
C PHE A 384 -4.23 -6.99 -19.23
N LEU A 385 -3.10 -6.99 -18.53
CA LEU A 385 -1.98 -6.07 -18.78
C LEU A 385 -0.91 -6.81 -19.56
N SER A 386 -0.81 -6.54 -20.86
CA SER A 386 0.28 -7.09 -21.68
C SER A 386 1.64 -6.54 -21.24
N ALA A 387 2.72 -7.26 -21.55
CA ALA A 387 4.09 -6.77 -21.35
C ALA A 387 4.30 -5.35 -21.93
N LYS A 388 3.68 -5.07 -23.09
CA LYS A 388 3.71 -3.75 -23.74
C LYS A 388 3.01 -2.67 -22.92
N SER A 389 1.85 -2.98 -22.34
CA SER A 389 1.08 -2.06 -21.50
C SER A 389 1.78 -1.79 -20.16
N LEU A 390 2.42 -2.81 -19.57
CA LEU A 390 3.27 -2.64 -18.39
C LEU A 390 4.45 -1.69 -18.65
N LEU A 391 5.10 -1.78 -19.81
CA LEU A 391 6.17 -0.82 -20.19
C LEU A 391 5.65 0.62 -20.28
N LYS A 392 4.41 0.83 -20.74
CA LYS A 392 3.79 2.16 -20.75
C LYS A 392 3.51 2.66 -19.34
N VAL A 393 2.95 1.80 -18.46
CA VAL A 393 2.73 2.12 -17.04
C VAL A 393 4.05 2.58 -16.39
N LEU A 394 5.14 1.84 -16.61
CA LEU A 394 6.47 2.19 -16.09
C LEU A 394 6.98 3.52 -16.66
N ASN A 395 6.79 3.76 -17.95
CA ASN A 395 7.21 5.02 -18.58
C ASN A 395 6.39 6.23 -18.08
N GLU A 396 5.07 6.11 -17.95
CA GLU A 396 4.21 7.15 -17.38
C GLU A 396 4.58 7.45 -15.94
N LYS A 397 4.86 6.41 -15.15
CA LYS A 397 5.32 6.57 -13.77
C LYS A 397 6.67 7.28 -13.69
N ASN A 398 7.63 6.89 -14.53
CA ASN A 398 8.93 7.57 -14.63
C ASN A 398 8.78 9.03 -15.08
N LEU A 399 7.84 9.32 -15.98
CA LEU A 399 7.54 10.69 -16.41
C LEU A 399 6.94 11.53 -15.27
N ILE A 400 6.07 10.96 -14.45
CA ILE A 400 5.52 11.63 -13.27
C ILE A 400 6.64 11.90 -12.26
N TYR A 401 7.47 10.91 -11.93
CA TYR A 401 8.63 11.10 -11.05
C TYR A 401 9.60 12.15 -11.59
N ALA A 402 9.87 12.14 -12.89
CA ALA A 402 10.75 13.11 -13.54
C ALA A 402 10.14 14.52 -13.53
N ARG A 403 8.81 14.66 -13.68
CA ARG A 403 8.09 15.94 -13.62
C ARG A 403 8.06 16.51 -12.20
N ASP A 404 8.01 15.63 -11.21
CA ASP A 404 7.88 15.98 -9.80
C ASP A 404 9.23 16.14 -9.09
N GLN A 405 10.33 16.07 -9.84
CA GLN A 405 11.69 16.40 -9.39
C GLN A 405 12.20 17.71 -10.02
N ASN A 406 13.09 18.38 -9.32
CA ASN A 406 13.83 19.48 -9.90
C ASN A 406 14.82 18.94 -10.97
N PRO A 407 14.85 19.53 -12.18
CA PRO A 407 15.58 18.96 -13.31
C PRO A 407 17.10 18.89 -13.08
N LEU A 408 17.65 19.85 -12.33
CA LEU A 408 19.09 19.97 -12.06
C LEU A 408 19.51 19.11 -10.87
N THR A 409 18.85 19.24 -9.72
CA THR A 409 19.29 18.58 -8.47
C THR A 409 18.69 17.19 -8.24
N LYS A 410 17.65 16.81 -9.01
CA LYS A 410 16.86 15.58 -8.80
C LYS A 410 16.20 15.47 -7.41
N LEU A 411 16.18 16.56 -6.64
CA LEU A 411 15.41 16.65 -5.39
C LEU A 411 13.92 16.81 -5.70
N SER A 412 13.05 16.54 -4.72
CA SER A 412 11.60 16.76 -4.86
C SER A 412 11.29 18.20 -5.29
N GLY A 413 10.47 18.35 -6.32
CA GLY A 413 10.06 19.64 -6.88
C GLY A 413 8.81 20.22 -6.23
N ASN A 414 8.32 21.33 -6.77
CA ASN A 414 7.26 22.14 -6.17
C ASN A 414 5.96 21.37 -5.86
N ASN A 415 5.51 20.47 -6.74
CA ASN A 415 4.28 19.71 -6.52
C ASN A 415 4.36 18.84 -5.27
N VAL A 416 5.49 18.14 -5.08
CA VAL A 416 5.72 17.23 -3.96
C VAL A 416 5.92 18.03 -2.66
N ILE A 417 6.67 19.13 -2.73
CA ILE A 417 6.84 20.05 -1.59
C ILE A 417 5.47 20.56 -1.14
N HIS A 418 4.63 21.03 -2.07
CA HIS A 418 3.28 21.53 -1.74
C HIS A 418 2.40 20.44 -1.13
N SER A 419 2.41 19.22 -1.69
CA SER A 419 1.67 18.08 -1.13
C SER A 419 2.13 17.73 0.28
N TYR A 420 3.44 17.75 0.52
CA TYR A 420 4.01 17.53 1.85
C TYR A 420 3.53 18.57 2.85
N VAL A 421 3.66 19.86 2.50
CA VAL A 421 3.27 20.96 3.40
C VAL A 421 1.77 20.94 3.68
N SER A 422 0.92 20.68 2.68
CA SER A 422 -0.52 20.52 2.88
C SER A 422 -0.84 19.39 3.84
N LYS A 423 -0.20 18.21 3.69
CA LYS A 423 -0.38 17.07 4.61
C LYS A 423 0.07 17.40 6.03
N ALA A 424 1.21 18.09 6.16
CA ALA A 424 1.70 18.53 7.46
C ALA A 424 0.68 19.45 8.13
N LEU A 425 0.14 20.43 7.40
CA LEU A 425 -0.88 21.36 7.89
C LEU A 425 -2.20 20.68 8.29
N ASP A 426 -2.68 19.73 7.48
CA ASP A 426 -3.95 19.03 7.66
C ASP A 426 -3.95 18.00 8.81
N ASN A 427 -2.78 17.61 9.31
CA ASN A 427 -2.65 16.66 10.42
C ASN A 427 -2.51 17.39 11.77
N PRO A 428 -3.56 17.50 12.59
CA PRO A 428 -3.50 18.23 13.85
C PRO A 428 -2.70 17.50 14.93
N ASP A 429 -2.44 16.20 14.79
CA ASP A 429 -1.76 15.39 15.80
C ASP A 429 -0.24 15.27 15.56
N SER A 430 0.27 15.74 14.42
CA SER A 430 1.70 15.74 14.13
C SER A 430 2.39 17.03 14.54
N THR A 431 3.64 16.88 14.98
CA THR A 431 4.59 17.98 15.11
C THR A 431 5.56 17.92 13.93
N ASP A 432 5.59 18.98 13.15
CA ASP A 432 6.36 19.11 11.92
C ASP A 432 7.28 20.33 12.01
N ILE A 433 8.51 20.20 11.51
CA ILE A 433 9.44 21.33 11.40
C ILE A 433 9.72 21.53 9.92
N LEU A 434 9.39 22.71 9.41
CA LEU A 434 9.60 23.09 8.02
C LEU A 434 10.78 24.05 7.93
N VAL A 435 11.67 23.82 6.96
CA VAL A 435 12.86 24.65 6.75
C VAL A 435 12.91 25.10 5.31
N TYR A 436 12.95 26.41 5.12
CA TYR A 436 13.19 27.01 3.80
C TYR A 436 14.58 27.63 3.77
N PHE A 437 15.37 27.22 2.79
CA PHE A 437 16.72 27.72 2.55
C PHE A 437 16.72 28.65 1.34
N ASP A 438 17.54 29.70 1.40
CA ASP A 438 17.74 30.69 0.33
C ASP A 438 19.24 30.99 0.22
N LEU A 439 19.84 30.82 -0.96
CA LEU A 439 21.26 31.10 -1.19
C LEU A 439 21.52 32.62 -1.25
N ASP A 440 22.26 33.13 -0.27
CA ASP A 440 22.59 34.56 -0.18
C ASP A 440 23.56 34.98 -1.29
N ASN A 441 23.29 36.11 -1.95
CA ASN A 441 24.13 36.69 -3.01
C ASN A 441 24.33 35.78 -4.24
N PHE A 442 23.41 34.85 -4.51
CA PHE A 442 23.52 33.93 -5.64
C PHE A 442 23.50 34.62 -7.01
N LYS A 443 22.63 35.62 -7.22
CA LYS A 443 22.61 36.40 -8.45
C LYS A 443 23.94 37.14 -8.72
N PRO A 444 24.49 37.95 -7.78
CA PRO A 444 25.82 38.53 -7.92
C PRO A 444 26.91 37.52 -8.28
N PHE A 445 26.87 36.31 -7.68
CA PHE A 445 27.81 35.24 -8.02
C PHE A 445 27.67 34.80 -9.49
N ASN A 446 26.44 34.54 -9.96
CA ASN A 446 26.19 34.16 -11.35
C ASN A 446 26.60 35.25 -12.35
N ASP A 447 26.40 36.52 -11.98
CA ASP A 447 26.78 37.66 -12.82
C ASP A 447 28.32 37.77 -12.96
N THR A 448 29.08 37.30 -11.96
CA THR A 448 30.55 37.32 -11.97
C THR A 448 31.17 36.05 -12.57
N TYR A 449 30.67 34.86 -12.19
CA TYR A 449 31.29 33.56 -12.53
C TYR A 449 30.53 32.76 -13.60
N GLY A 450 29.33 33.24 -14.00
CA GLY A 450 28.49 32.61 -14.99
C GLY A 450 27.60 31.49 -14.43
N PHE A 451 26.51 31.20 -15.16
CA PHE A 451 25.50 30.23 -14.76
C PHE A 451 26.01 28.81 -14.57
N ARG A 452 27.06 28.40 -15.30
CA ARG A 452 27.65 27.06 -15.15
C ARG A 452 28.27 26.86 -13.76
N GLU A 453 28.95 27.86 -13.22
CA GLU A 453 29.44 27.80 -11.84
C GLU A 453 28.28 27.97 -10.84
N GLY A 454 27.27 28.77 -11.20
CA GLY A 454 26.00 28.82 -10.47
C GLY A 454 25.34 27.45 -10.26
N ASP A 455 25.22 26.67 -11.32
CA ASP A 455 24.67 25.31 -11.26
C ASP A 455 25.51 24.42 -10.33
N ARG A 456 26.83 24.60 -10.29
CA ARG A 456 27.70 23.87 -9.35
C ARG A 456 27.44 24.25 -7.90
N VAL A 457 27.11 25.51 -7.61
CA VAL A 457 26.69 25.92 -6.27
C VAL A 457 25.38 25.24 -5.87
N ILE A 458 24.39 25.22 -6.78
CA ILE A 458 23.10 24.57 -6.56
C ILE A 458 23.29 23.06 -6.30
N LEU A 459 24.10 22.39 -7.13
CA LEU A 459 24.41 20.98 -6.97
C LEU A 459 25.15 20.70 -5.64
N LEU A 460 26.16 21.51 -5.31
CA LEU A 460 26.88 21.42 -4.04
C LEU A 460 25.93 21.49 -2.84
N PHE A 461 25.01 22.46 -2.83
CA PHE A 461 24.05 22.58 -1.73
C PHE A 461 23.10 21.39 -1.67
N SER A 462 22.66 20.88 -2.83
CA SER A 462 21.81 19.69 -2.89
C SER A 462 22.52 18.43 -2.33
N ASP A 463 23.81 18.28 -2.56
CA ASP A 463 24.62 17.18 -2.04
C ASP A 463 24.81 17.28 -0.52
N ILE A 464 25.00 18.50 0.00
CA ILE A 464 25.07 18.75 1.44
C ILE A 464 23.73 18.38 2.11
N LEU A 465 22.60 18.82 1.53
CA LEU A 465 21.28 18.44 2.04
C LEU A 465 21.09 16.91 2.04
N ARG A 466 21.45 16.23 0.95
CA ARG A 466 21.40 14.76 0.88
C ARG A 466 22.24 14.13 2.00
N LYS A 467 23.48 14.57 2.18
CA LYS A 467 24.40 14.03 3.18
C LYS A 467 23.86 14.18 4.62
N HIS A 468 23.21 15.29 4.92
CA HIS A 468 22.71 15.59 6.27
C HIS A 468 21.30 15.07 6.57
N LEU A 469 20.46 14.95 5.54
CA LEU A 469 19.02 14.81 5.70
C LEU A 469 18.42 13.61 4.95
N LEU A 470 19.23 12.73 4.35
CA LEU A 470 18.75 11.43 3.88
C LEU A 470 18.47 10.50 5.06
N GLY A 471 17.23 10.03 5.19
CA GLY A 471 16.83 9.09 6.24
C GLY A 471 15.33 9.08 6.48
N GLN A 472 14.89 8.24 7.43
CA GLN A 472 13.50 8.24 7.89
C GLN A 472 13.17 9.58 8.58
N ASN A 473 11.91 10.00 8.50
CA ASN A 473 11.40 11.22 9.14
C ASN A 473 12.05 12.54 8.66
N ARG A 474 12.60 12.54 7.45
CA ARG A 474 13.18 13.71 6.79
C ARG A 474 12.65 13.84 5.37
N PHE A 475 12.53 15.07 4.90
CA PHE A 475 12.16 15.38 3.53
C PHE A 475 13.06 16.50 3.00
N ILE A 476 13.46 16.43 1.73
CA ILE A 476 14.27 17.47 1.07
C ILE A 476 13.70 17.76 -0.32
N GLY A 477 13.72 19.03 -0.71
CA GLY A 477 13.21 19.49 -1.99
C GLY A 477 13.99 20.69 -2.52
N HIS A 478 13.85 20.94 -3.81
CA HIS A 478 14.41 22.11 -4.49
C HIS A 478 13.27 22.84 -5.21
N VAL A 479 12.92 24.02 -4.69
CA VAL A 479 11.80 24.83 -5.17
C VAL A 479 12.13 25.44 -6.54
N GLY A 480 13.33 26.02 -6.65
CA GLY A 480 13.88 26.54 -7.90
C GLY A 480 14.91 27.64 -7.65
N GLY A 481 15.88 27.79 -8.56
CA GLY A 481 16.93 28.80 -8.45
C GLY A 481 17.78 28.61 -7.19
N ASP A 482 17.69 29.57 -6.28
CA ASP A 482 18.35 29.62 -4.98
C ASP A 482 17.49 29.12 -3.79
N ASP A 483 16.23 28.74 -4.02
CA ASP A 483 15.29 28.32 -2.98
C ASP A 483 15.23 26.80 -2.80
N PHE A 484 15.52 26.34 -1.58
CA PHE A 484 15.45 24.92 -1.19
C PHE A 484 14.53 24.70 0.00
N PHE A 485 14.12 23.44 0.19
CA PHE A 485 13.20 23.05 1.25
C PHE A 485 13.69 21.81 1.97
N ALA A 486 13.46 21.75 3.28
CA ALA A 486 13.56 20.53 4.05
C ALA A 486 12.45 20.45 5.10
N ALA A 487 12.14 19.25 5.56
CA ALA A 487 11.24 19.05 6.69
C ALA A 487 11.70 17.90 7.59
N PHE A 488 11.30 17.99 8.85
CA PHE A 488 11.60 17.04 9.91
C PHE A 488 10.29 16.64 10.58
N THR A 489 10.07 15.34 10.73
CA THR A 489 9.02 14.77 11.58
C THR A 489 9.65 14.08 12.79
N GLU A 490 8.88 13.93 13.86
CA GLU A 490 9.27 13.16 15.05
C GLU A 490 10.69 13.50 15.55
N THR A 491 11.04 14.79 15.55
CA THR A 491 12.38 15.26 15.90
C THR A 491 12.28 16.47 16.79
N GLU A 492 13.11 16.49 17.82
CA GLU A 492 13.19 17.63 18.73
C GLU A 492 13.65 18.89 17.99
N PHE A 493 12.98 20.01 18.27
CA PHE A 493 13.20 21.26 17.57
C PHE A 493 14.65 21.75 17.65
N GLU A 494 15.27 21.65 18.84
CA GLU A 494 16.67 22.03 19.04
C GLU A 494 17.65 21.15 18.23
N ALA A 495 17.35 19.86 18.10
CA ALA A 495 18.17 18.95 17.31
C ALA A 495 18.07 19.28 15.81
N ALA A 496 16.86 19.62 15.33
CA ALA A 496 16.67 20.08 13.95
C ALA A 496 17.40 21.40 13.68
N LEU A 497 17.33 22.37 14.61
CA LEU A 497 18.01 23.65 14.48
C LEU A 497 19.54 23.50 14.39
N LYS A 498 20.14 22.69 15.28
CA LYS A 498 21.58 22.36 15.22
C LYS A 498 21.97 21.70 13.90
N GLN A 499 21.12 20.83 13.36
CA GLN A 499 21.36 20.20 12.05
C GLN A 499 21.34 21.23 10.92
N VAL A 500 20.40 22.18 10.95
CA VAL A 500 20.30 23.29 10.00
C VAL A 500 21.55 24.18 10.06
N GLU A 501 22.00 24.55 11.26
CA GLU A 501 23.23 25.33 11.44
C GLU A 501 24.47 24.61 10.90
N ALA A 502 24.57 23.30 11.12
CA ALA A 502 25.65 22.48 10.58
C ALA A 502 25.66 22.49 9.04
N ILE A 503 24.48 22.43 8.40
CA ILE A 503 24.32 22.52 6.94
C ILE A 503 24.79 23.89 6.44
N ILE A 504 24.37 24.98 7.09
CA ILE A 504 24.77 26.36 6.75
C ILE A 504 26.29 26.51 6.84
N ALA A 505 26.89 26.06 7.95
CA ALA A 505 28.33 26.15 8.19
C ALA A 505 29.14 25.32 7.18
N GLN A 506 28.67 24.12 6.84
CA GLN A 506 29.32 23.28 5.83
C GLN A 506 29.26 23.93 4.45
N PHE A 507 28.10 24.43 4.04
CA PHE A 507 27.96 25.09 2.73
C PHE A 507 28.85 26.32 2.63
N LYS A 508 28.87 27.19 3.66
CA LYS A 508 29.74 28.38 3.69
C LYS A 508 31.21 28.02 3.46
N ARG A 509 31.69 26.93 4.09
CA ARG A 509 33.09 26.47 3.95
C ARG A 509 33.37 25.87 2.57
N GLU A 510 32.47 25.06 2.04
CA GLU A 510 32.69 24.35 0.76
C GLU A 510 32.51 25.26 -0.45
N ALA A 511 31.58 26.23 -0.38
CA ALA A 511 31.33 27.19 -1.44
C ALA A 511 32.54 28.09 -1.74
N GLU A 512 33.43 28.34 -0.78
CA GLU A 512 34.67 29.10 -1.01
C GLU A 512 35.55 28.50 -2.12
N SER A 513 35.50 27.18 -2.32
CA SER A 513 36.28 26.50 -3.35
C SER A 513 35.83 26.80 -4.78
N LEU A 514 34.63 27.39 -4.94
CA LEU A 514 34.06 27.79 -6.23
C LEU A 514 34.47 29.22 -6.63
N TYR A 515 35.15 29.96 -5.75
CA TYR A 515 35.68 31.28 -6.03
C TYR A 515 37.10 31.24 -6.57
N SER A 516 37.49 32.29 -7.30
CA SER A 516 38.89 32.50 -7.64
C SER A 516 39.76 32.66 -6.39
N PRO A 517 41.06 32.29 -6.43
CA PRO A 517 41.96 32.48 -5.29
C PRO A 517 42.01 33.94 -4.80
N GLU A 518 41.87 34.90 -5.71
CA GLU A 518 41.88 36.33 -5.40
C GLU A 518 40.65 36.77 -4.61
N ASP A 519 39.45 36.39 -5.06
CA ASP A 519 38.20 36.78 -4.39
C ASP A 519 38.02 36.04 -3.07
N ARG A 520 38.48 34.80 -2.99
CA ARG A 520 38.55 34.03 -1.74
C ARG A 520 39.42 34.72 -0.70
N ALA A 521 40.61 35.22 -1.10
CA ALA A 521 41.50 35.95 -0.21
C ALA A 521 40.91 37.30 0.25
N LYS A 522 40.13 37.96 -0.61
CA LYS A 522 39.43 39.22 -0.28
C LYS A 522 38.21 39.00 0.63
N GLY A 523 37.56 37.84 0.53
CA GLY A 523 36.33 37.52 1.28
C GLY A 523 35.06 38.18 0.73
N TYR A 524 35.11 38.78 -0.47
CA TYR A 524 33.97 39.40 -1.14
C TYR A 524 34.19 39.45 -2.66
N ILE A 525 33.09 39.61 -3.40
CA ILE A 525 33.09 39.90 -4.84
C ILE A 525 32.54 41.31 -5.11
N ILE A 526 32.93 41.89 -6.24
CA ILE A 526 32.37 43.15 -6.73
C ILE A 526 31.46 42.80 -7.91
N SER A 527 30.18 43.15 -7.79
CA SER A 527 29.19 42.93 -8.84
C SER A 527 28.19 44.09 -8.87
N LYS A 528 27.37 44.16 -9.92
CA LYS A 528 26.37 45.22 -10.07
C LYS A 528 25.13 44.91 -9.24
N ASP A 529 24.59 45.91 -8.54
CA ASP A 529 23.30 45.80 -7.90
C ASP A 529 22.14 45.98 -8.89
N ARG A 530 20.89 46.02 -8.38
CA ARG A 530 19.68 46.16 -9.21
C ARG A 530 19.59 47.50 -9.94
N GLU A 531 20.35 48.50 -9.51
CA GLU A 531 20.41 49.85 -10.09
C GLU A 531 21.62 50.00 -11.03
N GLY A 532 22.43 48.94 -11.19
CA GLY A 532 23.59 48.91 -12.06
C GLY A 532 24.87 49.45 -11.41
N ASN A 533 24.84 49.80 -10.12
CA ASN A 533 25.99 50.32 -9.39
C ASN A 533 26.88 49.18 -8.90
N GLU A 534 28.20 49.37 -8.94
CA GLU A 534 29.13 48.39 -8.38
C GLU A 534 29.05 48.38 -6.85
N LYS A 535 28.79 47.19 -6.30
CA LYS A 535 28.68 46.96 -4.86
C LYS A 535 29.49 45.75 -4.45
N ARG A 536 30.00 45.79 -3.22
CA ARG A 536 30.67 44.65 -2.58
C ARG A 536 29.63 43.69 -2.03
N PHE A 537 29.74 42.41 -2.40
CA PHE A 537 28.91 41.32 -1.91
C PHE A 537 29.78 40.29 -1.21
N ASN A 538 29.36 39.86 -0.02
CA ASN A 538 30.05 38.79 0.70
C ASN A 538 29.99 37.47 -0.08
N LEU A 539 30.91 36.55 0.21
CA LEU A 539 30.88 35.19 -0.34
C LEU A 539 29.55 34.48 -0.03
N LEU A 540 29.24 33.47 -0.85
CA LEU A 540 28.04 32.66 -0.75
C LEU A 540 27.88 32.06 0.64
N THR A 541 26.67 32.18 1.16
CA THR A 541 26.18 31.46 2.33
C THR A 541 24.72 31.12 2.07
N VAL A 542 24.07 30.42 2.98
CA VAL A 542 22.64 30.13 2.89
C VAL A 542 21.93 30.68 4.13
N SER A 543 20.77 31.29 3.92
CA SER A 543 19.85 31.70 4.96
C SER A 543 18.75 30.67 5.14
N ALA A 544 18.36 30.35 6.38
CA ALA A 544 17.33 29.37 6.70
C ALA A 544 16.19 29.97 7.53
N ALA A 545 14.94 29.76 7.11
CA ALA A 545 13.75 30.00 7.91
C ALA A 545 13.24 28.67 8.47
N VAL A 546 13.27 28.50 9.79
CA VAL A 546 12.93 27.25 10.51
C VAL A 546 11.62 27.42 11.27
N LEU A 547 10.54 26.82 10.77
CA LEU A 547 9.20 26.94 11.30
C LEU A 547 8.76 25.66 12.01
N LEU A 548 8.51 25.74 13.31
CA LEU A 548 7.88 24.67 14.09
C LEU A 548 6.36 24.77 13.99
N ILE A 549 5.74 23.67 13.59
CA ILE A 549 4.29 23.49 13.55
C ILE A 549 3.95 22.43 14.62
N PRO A 550 3.47 22.82 15.81
CA PRO A 550 3.22 21.90 16.92
C PRO A 550 1.93 21.09 16.72
N ALA A 551 1.84 19.95 17.40
CA ALA A 551 0.58 19.20 17.52
C ALA A 551 -0.47 20.00 18.33
N ARG A 552 -1.75 19.65 18.15
CA ARG A 552 -2.91 20.25 18.83
C ARG A 552 -3.06 21.76 18.59
N ARG A 553 -2.95 22.15 17.33
CA ARG A 553 -3.05 23.54 16.85
C ARG A 553 -4.40 23.84 16.20
N GLU A 554 -4.70 25.12 16.02
CA GLU A 554 -5.81 25.55 15.17
C GLU A 554 -5.49 25.34 13.69
N HIS A 555 -6.51 25.33 12.83
CA HIS A 555 -6.32 25.18 11.39
C HIS A 555 -5.49 26.32 10.81
N LEU A 556 -4.43 25.98 10.07
CA LEU A 556 -3.47 26.91 9.48
C LEU A 556 -3.55 26.82 7.96
N SER A 557 -3.62 27.98 7.29
CA SER A 557 -3.59 28.04 5.83
C SER A 557 -2.18 28.16 5.27
N MET A 558 -2.02 27.72 4.02
CA MET A 558 -0.75 27.87 3.28
C MET A 558 -0.37 29.35 3.07
N GLU A 559 -1.36 30.24 2.94
CA GLU A 559 -1.16 31.68 2.73
C GLU A 559 -0.59 32.37 3.98
N GLU A 560 -1.11 32.01 5.16
CA GLU A 560 -0.59 32.49 6.45
C GLU A 560 0.86 32.02 6.67
N MET A 561 1.14 30.75 6.39
CA MET A 561 2.51 30.21 6.45
C MET A 561 3.44 30.96 5.50
N GLY A 562 3.03 31.17 4.25
CA GLY A 562 3.83 31.86 3.24
C GLY A 562 4.23 33.28 3.69
N THR A 563 3.32 33.99 4.36
CA THR A 563 3.58 35.33 4.90
C THR A 563 4.64 35.30 6.01
N VAL A 564 4.51 34.37 6.96
CA VAL A 564 5.48 34.20 8.06
C VAL A 564 6.86 33.82 7.51
N LEU A 565 6.91 32.87 6.58
CA LEU A 565 8.17 32.43 5.95
C LEU A 565 8.88 33.57 5.21
N ALA A 566 8.15 34.42 4.47
CA ALA A 566 8.75 35.56 3.79
C ALA A 566 9.41 36.56 4.76
N GLN A 567 8.77 36.79 5.91
CA GLN A 567 9.33 37.64 6.97
C GLN A 567 10.57 37.01 7.62
N MET A 568 10.50 35.71 7.93
CA MET A 568 11.62 34.97 8.52
C MET A 568 12.83 34.90 7.59
N LYS A 569 12.63 34.68 6.28
CA LYS A 569 13.72 34.72 5.29
C LYS A 569 14.44 36.08 5.31
N LYS A 570 13.68 37.17 5.37
CA LYS A 570 14.25 38.52 5.44
C LYS A 570 15.03 38.76 6.74
N ALA A 571 14.53 38.25 7.87
CA ALA A 571 15.21 38.32 9.16
C ALA A 571 16.50 37.47 9.18
N ALA A 572 16.44 36.23 8.69
CA ALA A 572 17.57 35.31 8.60
C ALA A 572 18.76 35.91 7.84
N LYS A 573 18.51 36.61 6.73
CA LYS A 573 19.54 37.29 5.93
C LYS A 573 20.34 38.33 6.71
N GLN A 574 19.79 38.90 7.77
CA GLN A 574 20.43 39.92 8.59
C GLN A 574 21.13 39.37 9.84
N MET A 575 20.85 38.11 10.21
CA MET A 575 21.43 37.45 11.38
C MET A 575 22.82 36.88 11.10
N GLU A 576 23.67 36.83 12.13
CA GLU A 576 25.03 36.29 12.02
C GLU A 576 25.03 34.76 11.75
N GLY A 577 24.16 34.02 12.45
CA GLY A 577 23.97 32.58 12.27
C GLY A 577 23.18 32.19 11.02
N LYS A 578 22.61 33.18 10.29
CA LYS A 578 21.81 33.00 9.07
C LYS A 578 20.59 32.06 9.20
N ALA A 579 20.21 31.68 10.41
CA ALA A 579 19.01 30.92 10.70
C ALA A 579 18.03 31.77 11.53
N CYS A 580 16.76 31.78 11.14
CA CYS A 580 15.67 32.40 11.90
C CYS A 580 14.64 31.33 12.25
N ALA A 581 14.40 31.12 13.54
CA ALA A 581 13.47 30.13 14.06
C ALA A 581 12.17 30.79 14.58
N ALA A 582 11.02 30.17 14.30
CA ALA A 582 9.72 30.57 14.83
C ALA A 582 8.79 29.36 15.04
N THR A 583 7.77 29.52 15.89
CA THR A 583 6.73 28.51 16.14
C THR A 583 5.35 29.09 15.81
N MET A 584 4.51 28.33 15.11
CA MET A 584 3.19 28.78 14.64
C MET A 584 2.05 27.96 15.23
N TYR A 585 1.23 28.57 16.09
CA TYR A 585 0.13 27.91 16.82
C TYR A 585 -1.27 28.17 16.21
N GLY A 586 -1.43 29.22 15.38
CA GLY A 586 -2.72 29.66 14.80
C GLY A 586 -2.58 30.87 13.86
N LYS A 587 -3.71 31.48 13.45
CA LYS A 587 -3.77 32.56 12.43
C LYS A 587 -2.84 33.74 12.73
N ALA A 588 -2.20 34.28 11.68
CA ALA A 588 -1.27 35.42 11.77
C ALA A 588 -2.01 36.77 11.93
N LEU A 589 -1.59 37.60 12.89
CA LEU A 589 -1.97 39.02 12.97
C LEU A 589 -0.90 39.90 12.30
N PRO A 590 -1.26 41.07 11.73
CA PRO A 590 -0.28 41.98 11.13
C PRO A 590 0.66 42.53 12.21
N VAL A 591 1.96 42.33 12.02
CA VAL A 591 3.01 42.80 12.93
C VAL A 591 3.32 44.27 12.61
N GLU A 592 2.73 45.20 13.35
CA GLU A 592 3.21 46.60 13.37
C GLU A 592 4.39 46.75 14.34
N SER A 593 5.52 47.17 13.77
CA SER A 593 6.67 47.87 14.39
C SER A 593 7.03 47.55 15.85
N SER A 594 7.89 46.56 16.07
CA SER A 594 9.08 46.61 16.94
C SER A 594 9.61 45.19 17.16
N VAL A 595 10.74 44.87 16.53
CA VAL A 595 11.51 43.65 16.81
C VAL A 595 12.46 44.00 17.94
N GLU A 596 12.16 43.61 19.18
CA GLU A 596 13.14 43.68 20.26
C GLU A 596 13.83 42.33 20.46
N ASN A 597 15.16 42.38 20.38
CA ASN A 597 16.06 41.26 20.65
C ASN A 597 15.88 40.77 22.09
N VAL A 598 15.35 39.56 22.23
CA VAL A 598 15.61 38.71 23.38
C VAL A 598 16.72 37.76 22.94
N SER A 599 17.80 37.70 23.72
CA SER A 599 19.05 36.91 23.50
C SER A 599 19.02 35.89 22.36
N ALA A 600 20.00 36.01 21.45
CA ALA A 600 20.27 35.21 20.24
C ALA A 600 19.47 33.88 20.10
N GLU A 601 18.71 33.77 19.01
CA GLU A 601 18.23 32.55 18.32
C GLU A 601 16.73 32.17 18.33
N THR A 602 15.77 32.95 18.85
CA THR A 602 14.34 32.61 18.60
C THR A 602 13.40 33.81 18.53
N ILE A 603 12.73 34.00 17.38
CA ILE A 603 11.59 34.93 17.26
C ILE A 603 10.32 34.14 17.57
N ILE A 604 9.74 34.37 18.75
CA ILE A 604 8.45 33.79 19.12
C ILE A 604 7.32 34.68 18.58
N VAL A 605 6.68 34.28 17.48
CA VAL A 605 5.43 34.90 17.03
C VAL A 605 4.26 34.23 17.77
N LYS A 606 3.88 34.78 18.93
CA LYS A 606 2.66 34.39 19.65
C LYS A 606 1.47 35.13 19.05
N THR A 607 0.56 34.40 18.40
CA THR A 607 -0.80 34.89 18.14
C THR A 607 -1.70 34.45 19.31
N GLY A 608 -1.98 35.38 20.22
CA GLY A 608 -2.96 35.23 21.31
C GLY A 608 -2.41 35.27 22.75
N ALA A 609 -2.85 36.30 23.49
CA ALA A 609 -2.71 36.56 24.93
C ALA A 609 -1.30 36.85 25.49
N VAL A 610 -1.04 38.16 25.66
CA VAL A 610 0.09 38.73 26.41
C VAL A 610 -0.31 38.82 27.89
N GLU A 611 0.45 38.19 28.78
CA GLU A 611 0.52 38.59 30.20
C GLU A 611 1.96 38.94 30.57
N ILE A 612 2.09 40.13 31.16
CA ILE A 612 3.34 40.77 31.57
C ILE A 612 3.41 40.68 33.10
N ALA A 613 4.54 40.19 33.63
CA ALA A 613 4.90 40.43 35.02
C ALA A 613 6.23 41.19 35.06
N SER A 614 6.20 42.36 35.70
CA SER A 614 7.33 43.26 35.96
C SER A 614 8.00 42.93 37.30
N ALA A 615 9.27 43.30 37.45
CA ALA A 615 9.88 43.51 38.75
C ALA A 615 10.84 44.74 38.72
N GLU A 616 10.37 45.80 39.39
CA GLU A 616 11.08 46.81 40.19
C GLU A 616 12.38 47.49 39.68
N ASN A 617 12.27 48.78 39.34
CA ASN A 617 12.80 49.89 40.16
C ASN A 617 12.29 51.28 39.69
N ALA A 618 11.98 52.14 40.66
CA ALA A 618 11.28 53.45 40.61
C ALA A 618 12.08 54.62 39.96
N PRO A 619 11.57 55.90 39.88
CA PRO A 619 10.25 56.45 40.21
C PRO A 619 9.57 57.25 39.07
N SER A 620 8.27 57.50 39.27
CA SER A 620 7.35 58.28 38.43
C SER A 620 7.66 59.79 38.36
N PRO A 621 7.15 60.48 37.32
CA PRO A 621 6.13 61.49 37.60
C PRO A 621 4.96 61.55 36.59
N LYS A 622 3.75 61.71 37.17
CA LYS A 622 2.57 62.52 36.76
C LYS A 622 2.53 63.01 35.29
N SER A 623 1.45 62.89 34.53
CA SER A 623 0.13 63.51 34.74
C SER A 623 -0.74 63.36 33.47
N ASN A 624 -2.08 63.45 33.64
CA ASN A 624 -3.10 64.07 32.75
C ASN A 624 -3.18 63.62 31.27
N ARG A 625 -4.32 63.54 30.57
CA ARG A 625 -5.80 63.62 30.75
C ARG A 625 -6.33 63.57 29.29
N GLU A 626 -7.63 63.30 29.12
CA GLU A 626 -8.45 63.65 27.93
C GLU A 626 -8.20 62.87 26.61
N SER A 627 -9.11 62.72 25.66
CA SER A 627 -10.56 62.47 25.57
C SER A 627 -10.86 62.36 24.05
N VAL A 628 -11.48 61.26 23.59
CA VAL A 628 -12.67 61.13 22.68
C VAL A 628 -12.94 62.25 21.63
N PRO A 629 -13.57 62.04 20.43
CA PRO A 629 -13.82 60.88 19.56
C PRO A 629 -13.63 61.10 18.02
N MET A 630 -13.90 60.01 17.27
CA MET A 630 -14.37 59.86 15.88
C MET A 630 -15.01 61.06 15.15
N ASN A 631 -14.73 61.18 13.84
CA ASN A 631 -15.77 61.38 12.83
C ASN A 631 -15.37 60.94 11.39
N SER A 632 -16.15 59.98 10.88
CA SER A 632 -16.75 59.82 9.54
C SER A 632 -15.95 59.65 8.22
N PRO A 633 -16.49 58.84 7.27
CA PRO A 633 -15.84 58.37 6.03
C PRO A 633 -16.40 59.03 4.75
N LEU A 634 -15.73 58.82 3.60
CA LEU A 634 -16.15 59.02 2.18
C LEU A 634 -14.84 58.89 1.32
N ASN A 635 -14.71 58.34 0.10
CA ASN A 635 -15.60 57.82 -0.93
C ASN A 635 -14.74 57.35 -2.16
N VAL A 636 -15.35 56.60 -3.09
CA VAL A 636 -15.06 56.48 -4.55
C VAL A 636 -13.97 55.51 -5.11
N ASN A 637 -14.43 54.32 -5.51
CA ASN A 637 -14.50 53.74 -6.88
C ASN A 637 -13.30 53.76 -7.90
N ALA A 638 -12.97 52.54 -8.38
CA ALA A 638 -13.24 52.01 -9.75
C ALA A 638 -12.08 51.61 -10.70
N ALA A 639 -12.43 50.59 -11.52
CA ALA A 639 -11.85 50.06 -12.79
C ALA A 639 -10.79 48.94 -12.67
N SER A 640 -10.78 47.85 -13.45
CA SER A 640 -11.61 47.36 -14.58
C SER A 640 -11.20 45.90 -14.93
N GLN A 641 -12.14 45.07 -15.41
CA GLN A 641 -11.91 43.75 -16.04
C GLN A 641 -12.36 43.79 -17.51
N PRO A 642 -11.76 42.99 -18.42
CA PRO A 642 -12.32 42.75 -19.75
C PRO A 642 -13.02 41.38 -19.86
N ARG A 643 -14.18 41.37 -20.53
CA ARG A 643 -14.85 40.18 -21.09
C ARG A 643 -14.44 40.01 -22.55
N ASN A 644 -14.29 38.76 -23.00
CA ASN A 644 -14.20 38.44 -24.43
C ASN A 644 -15.30 37.44 -24.81
N THR A 645 -15.99 37.74 -25.90
CA THR A 645 -17.12 37.05 -26.52
C THR A 645 -16.66 36.24 -27.73
N SER A 646 -17.20 35.03 -27.90
CA SER A 646 -17.17 34.25 -29.15
C SER A 646 -18.30 34.70 -30.10
N PRO A 647 -18.14 34.55 -31.43
CA PRO A 647 -19.26 34.50 -32.35
C PRO A 647 -19.42 33.11 -32.99
N ALA A 648 -20.68 32.78 -33.28
CA ALA A 648 -21.11 31.62 -34.05
C ALA A 648 -21.19 31.95 -35.55
N THR A 649 -20.80 30.99 -36.38
CA THR A 649 -21.48 30.51 -37.60
C THR A 649 -20.95 29.12 -37.93
#